data_AF-A0A2N6C1B4-F1
#
_entry.id   AF-A0A2N6C1B4-F1
#
_cell.length_a   1.000
_cell.length_b   1.000
_cell.length_c   1.000
_cell.angle_alpha   90.00
_cell.angle_beta   90.00
_cell.angle_gamma   90.00
#
_symmetry.space_group_name_H-M   'P 1'
#
loop_
_entity.id
_entity.type
_entity.pdbx_description
1 polymer ?
#
loop_
_entity_poly.entity_id
_entity_poly.type
_entity_poly.pdbx_seq_one_letter_code
_entity_poly.pdbx_strand_id
1 'polypeptide(L)'
;MIAAMEHVTLALAVLLAVGLTISYLGKKLKLPAVTCYILAGLLLGPSGFSLISEDLVSRQLSHFTEIALMLIAFGIGEHIEFKEVKKVARTVGYISLAETVTTFLVVAVTAFLVTMISKGGDAFWGTSQLLALALLLAAVAVATAPASTLHVVRELEARGPLTSSLLAVVAINNSLAIMAFGVAMAAAGNLLASSGGSFVATVLLSAREILLALTLGVVTGLLIDFVLHRLKQRGEMLSAGLALLLLCGESARLLGLSPLLAGMAAGATLINRDKRDVRLFRALHDFEPPIYLLFFTLAGSQLHIATLGAAGLIGICYFVSRLGGKIIGARIGAVAARSPKAVQRYLGFALAPQAGVAIGLIFLVSANPALAELAAIIIPAVLTGVVLSELFGPLLTRFALVKAGEVCAREISGTPLPGSEGLSTKQYTEKLRSTAGITMLPWTWQKLTPPPKREGVVMFGAAHHATVTGLARLATIFAHHLGADPMAVRVLSPDIPRKDDNALFAREEEEVRAMGYPLLKKVVRDNDVAQALALTVVRNPTKGLIIGYPIEGTIQGFQKVVEQVAEIAVCPVIVVRFYGVLHTERILVPLVSLDQLDEVSSVVKALSKVGEHAITLLHLLPYDQPVQDVEKKEKELEAWLSQHEIKTKQGFKCKVVNTESRLETIYQEADSHDLVVMGAPRRSSFHRMIFGSLADAVSQNCRKPMLIVHIPPTD
;
A
#
# COMPACT_ATOMS: atom_id res chain seq x y z
N MET A 1 -34.70 10.07 -19.73
CA MET A 1 -33.41 9.67 -19.11
C MET A 1 -32.25 9.85 -20.09
N ILE A 2 -32.32 9.28 -21.31
CA ILE A 2 -31.28 9.46 -22.35
C ILE A 2 -31.07 10.94 -22.73
N ALA A 3 -32.15 11.72 -22.93
CA ALA A 3 -32.06 13.16 -23.18
C ALA A 3 -31.51 13.99 -22.00
N ALA A 4 -31.56 13.47 -20.77
CA ALA A 4 -30.96 14.14 -19.60
C ALA A 4 -29.46 13.83 -19.48
N MET A 5 -28.99 12.74 -20.08
CA MET A 5 -27.58 12.33 -20.09
C MET A 5 -26.72 13.11 -21.09
N GLU A 6 -27.29 14.00 -21.89
CA GLU A 6 -26.54 15.02 -22.65
C GLU A 6 -25.85 16.04 -21.72
N HIS A 7 -26.29 16.14 -20.47
CA HIS A 7 -25.63 16.98 -19.47
C HIS A 7 -24.39 16.27 -18.88
N VAL A 8 -23.21 16.79 -19.18
CA VAL A 8 -21.90 16.30 -18.71
C VAL A 8 -21.86 16.03 -17.22
N THR A 9 -22.47 16.91 -16.41
CA THR A 9 -22.49 16.79 -14.94
C THR A 9 -23.27 15.57 -14.49
N LEU A 10 -24.41 15.28 -15.11
CA LEU A 10 -25.19 14.07 -14.84
C LEU A 10 -24.41 12.82 -15.25
N ALA A 11 -23.77 12.86 -16.42
CA ALA A 11 -22.96 11.74 -16.90
C ALA A 11 -21.81 11.40 -15.95
N LEU A 12 -21.06 12.41 -15.46
CA LEU A 12 -20.02 12.23 -14.46
C LEU A 12 -20.56 11.66 -13.14
N ALA A 13 -21.71 12.15 -12.68
CA ALA A 13 -22.35 11.63 -11.46
C ALA A 13 -22.76 10.16 -11.61
N VAL A 14 -23.32 9.79 -12.77
CA VAL A 14 -23.70 8.41 -13.08
C VAL A 14 -22.47 7.50 -13.18
N LEU A 15 -21.42 7.92 -13.88
CA LEU A 15 -20.15 7.20 -13.97
C LEU A 15 -19.57 6.92 -12.57
N LEU A 16 -19.52 7.94 -11.70
CA LEU A 16 -19.07 7.80 -10.32
C LEU A 16 -19.93 6.82 -9.51
N ALA A 17 -21.24 7.04 -9.51
CA ALA A 17 -22.17 6.27 -8.69
C ALA A 17 -22.19 4.78 -9.09
N VAL A 18 -22.27 4.50 -10.39
CA VAL A 18 -22.34 3.14 -10.91
C VAL A 18 -20.99 2.45 -10.81
N GLY A 19 -19.89 3.15 -11.11
CA GLY A 19 -18.53 2.63 -10.92
C GLY A 19 -18.26 2.24 -9.45
N LEU A 20 -18.62 3.10 -8.50
CA LEU A 20 -18.51 2.81 -7.06
C LEU A 20 -19.37 1.61 -6.66
N THR A 21 -20.62 1.56 -7.14
CA THR A 21 -21.56 0.49 -6.78
C THR A 21 -21.09 -0.86 -7.30
N ILE A 22 -20.67 -0.93 -8.57
CA ILE A 22 -20.17 -2.18 -9.17
C ILE A 22 -18.86 -2.61 -8.53
N SER A 23 -17.96 -1.67 -8.20
CA SER A 23 -16.75 -1.96 -7.42
C SER A 23 -17.06 -2.52 -6.04
N TYR A 24 -18.01 -1.92 -5.31
CA TYR A 24 -18.44 -2.42 -4.01
C TYR A 24 -19.04 -3.84 -4.09
N LEU A 25 -19.85 -4.12 -5.10
CA LEU A 25 -20.39 -5.47 -5.35
C LEU A 25 -19.29 -6.45 -5.77
N GLY A 26 -18.36 -6.01 -6.62
CA GLY A 26 -17.24 -6.79 -7.13
C GLY A 26 -16.25 -7.23 -6.04
N LYS A 27 -16.17 -6.51 -4.92
CA LYS A 27 -15.41 -6.95 -3.73
C LYS A 27 -15.87 -8.33 -3.23
N LYS A 28 -17.17 -8.64 -3.29
CA LYS A 28 -17.68 -9.98 -2.91
C LYS A 28 -17.15 -11.08 -3.83
N LEU A 29 -16.87 -10.74 -5.09
CA LEU A 29 -16.30 -11.64 -6.10
C LEU A 29 -14.77 -11.62 -6.14
N LYS A 30 -14.11 -10.86 -5.23
CA LYS A 30 -12.65 -10.67 -5.19
C LYS A 30 -12.05 -10.10 -6.48
N LEU A 31 -12.83 -9.33 -7.23
CA LEU A 31 -12.34 -8.62 -8.42
C LEU A 31 -11.60 -7.33 -8.00
N PRO A 32 -10.51 -6.94 -8.70
CA PRO A 32 -9.87 -5.64 -8.53
C PRO A 32 -10.86 -4.51 -8.80
N ALA A 33 -10.73 -3.39 -8.08
CA ALA A 33 -11.61 -2.25 -8.26
C ALA A 33 -11.59 -1.71 -9.71
N VAL A 34 -10.41 -1.65 -10.34
CA VAL A 34 -10.25 -1.22 -11.73
C VAL A 34 -11.06 -2.07 -12.70
N THR A 35 -11.00 -3.40 -12.57
CA THR A 35 -11.79 -4.32 -13.39
C THR A 35 -13.29 -4.03 -13.25
N CYS A 36 -13.74 -3.73 -12.04
CA CYS A 36 -15.13 -3.39 -11.77
C CYS A 36 -15.53 -2.04 -12.38
N TYR A 37 -14.65 -1.03 -12.33
CA TYR A 37 -14.88 0.28 -12.96
C TYR A 37 -15.02 0.15 -14.48
N ILE A 38 -14.20 -0.68 -15.11
CA ILE A 38 -14.24 -0.91 -16.57
C ILE A 38 -15.50 -1.67 -16.96
N LEU A 39 -15.88 -2.70 -16.20
CA LEU A 39 -17.15 -3.40 -16.40
C LEU A 39 -18.36 -2.49 -16.20
N ALA A 40 -18.31 -1.57 -15.23
CA ALA A 40 -19.32 -0.55 -15.05
C ALA A 40 -19.45 0.36 -16.28
N GLY A 41 -18.32 0.79 -16.82
CA GLY A 41 -18.25 1.56 -18.06
C GLY A 41 -18.87 0.81 -19.23
N LEU A 42 -18.48 -0.45 -19.43
CA LEU A 42 -18.99 -1.30 -20.50
C LEU A 42 -20.52 -1.46 -20.45
N LEU A 43 -21.08 -1.61 -19.25
CA LEU A 43 -22.52 -1.67 -19.04
C LEU A 43 -23.21 -0.34 -19.34
N LEU A 44 -22.58 0.79 -19.00
CA LEU A 44 -23.14 2.12 -19.25
C LEU A 44 -23.02 2.57 -20.71
N GLY A 45 -21.98 2.12 -21.42
CA GLY A 45 -21.69 2.49 -22.79
C GLY A 45 -22.60 1.83 -23.83
N PRO A 46 -22.32 2.06 -25.13
CA PRO A 46 -23.14 1.60 -26.24
C PRO A 46 -23.30 0.07 -26.31
N SER A 47 -22.29 -0.67 -25.84
CA SER A 47 -22.32 -2.14 -25.80
C SER A 47 -23.27 -2.73 -24.76
N GLY A 48 -23.70 -1.93 -23.78
CA GLY A 48 -24.58 -2.34 -22.69
C GLY A 48 -25.94 -1.66 -22.78
N PHE A 49 -26.22 -0.77 -21.84
CA PHE A 49 -27.48 -0.03 -21.73
C PHE A 49 -27.55 1.21 -22.63
N SER A 50 -26.45 1.57 -23.33
CA SER A 50 -26.37 2.76 -24.19
C SER A 50 -26.81 4.06 -23.47
N LEU A 51 -26.52 4.14 -22.17
CA LEU A 51 -26.83 5.31 -21.35
C LEU A 51 -25.86 6.45 -21.68
N ILE A 52 -24.58 6.11 -21.88
CA ILE A 52 -23.53 7.03 -22.30
C ILE A 52 -23.30 6.83 -23.80
N SER A 53 -23.58 7.87 -24.58
CA SER A 53 -23.38 7.86 -26.04
C SER A 53 -21.93 8.15 -26.42
N GLU A 54 -21.50 7.65 -27.59
CA GLU A 54 -20.16 7.91 -28.13
C GLU A 54 -19.89 9.40 -28.35
N ASP A 55 -20.90 10.18 -28.74
CA ASP A 55 -20.75 11.62 -29.00
C ASP A 55 -20.47 12.40 -27.71
N LEU A 56 -21.14 12.03 -26.59
CA LEU A 56 -20.89 12.62 -25.28
C LEU A 56 -19.46 12.32 -24.79
N VAL A 57 -18.99 11.08 -25.00
CA VAL A 57 -17.67 10.64 -24.58
C VAL A 57 -16.57 11.27 -25.42
N SER A 58 -16.73 11.31 -26.74
CA SER A 58 -15.72 11.81 -27.68
C SER A 58 -15.61 13.33 -27.69
N ARG A 59 -16.73 14.07 -27.59
CA ARG A 59 -16.72 15.54 -27.68
C ARG A 59 -16.63 16.27 -26.35
N GLN A 60 -17.16 15.72 -25.26
CA GLN A 60 -17.29 16.47 -24.00
C GLN A 60 -16.46 15.90 -22.83
N LEU A 61 -16.13 14.61 -22.85
CA LEU A 61 -15.39 13.95 -21.75
C LEU A 61 -13.91 13.63 -22.11
N SER A 62 -13.48 13.91 -23.34
CA SER A 62 -12.09 13.76 -23.78
C SER A 62 -11.12 14.63 -22.97
N HIS A 63 -11.48 15.88 -22.69
CA HIS A 63 -10.70 16.78 -21.83
C HIS A 63 -10.50 16.23 -20.42
N PHE A 64 -11.51 15.56 -19.84
CA PHE A 64 -11.36 14.92 -18.53
C PHE A 64 -10.35 13.77 -18.58
N THR A 65 -10.42 12.96 -19.64
CA THR A 65 -9.50 11.84 -19.87
C THR A 65 -8.05 12.32 -19.93
N GLU A 66 -7.81 13.44 -20.59
CA GLU A 66 -6.50 14.07 -20.68
C GLU A 66 -5.96 14.56 -19.33
N ILE A 67 -6.81 15.22 -18.53
CA ILE A 67 -6.48 15.66 -17.17
C ILE A 67 -6.09 14.44 -16.31
N ALA A 68 -6.91 13.38 -16.36
CA ALA A 68 -6.66 12.15 -15.63
C ALA A 68 -5.33 11.49 -16.04
N LEU A 69 -5.07 11.37 -17.35
CA LEU A 69 -3.83 10.80 -17.86
C LEU A 69 -2.60 11.58 -17.40
N MET A 70 -2.66 12.91 -17.37
CA MET A 70 -1.55 13.76 -16.93
C MET A 70 -1.25 13.55 -15.43
N LEU A 71 -2.29 13.48 -14.59
CA LEU A 71 -2.14 13.24 -13.16
C LEU A 71 -1.62 11.83 -12.86
N ILE A 72 -2.15 10.82 -13.57
CA ILE A 72 -1.66 9.45 -13.55
C ILE A 72 -0.17 9.40 -13.91
N ALA A 73 0.21 10.02 -15.04
CA ALA A 73 1.58 10.06 -15.53
C ALA A 73 2.54 10.67 -14.51
N PHE A 74 2.13 11.80 -13.92
CA PHE A 74 2.89 12.44 -12.86
C PHE A 74 3.08 11.54 -11.63
N GLY A 75 2.01 10.89 -11.16
CA GLY A 75 2.06 9.94 -10.04
C GLY A 75 2.95 8.71 -10.33
N ILE A 76 3.01 8.25 -11.59
CA ILE A 76 3.98 7.21 -12.00
C ILE A 76 5.41 7.71 -11.89
N GLY A 77 5.66 8.96 -12.28
CA GLY A 77 6.95 9.62 -12.16
C GLY A 77 7.49 9.64 -10.72
N GLU A 78 6.62 9.75 -9.71
CA GLU A 78 6.98 9.68 -8.29
C GLU A 78 7.77 8.40 -7.95
N HIS A 79 7.44 7.28 -8.59
CA HIS A 79 8.06 5.99 -8.30
C HIS A 79 9.42 5.79 -9.02
N ILE A 80 9.84 6.75 -9.85
CA ILE A 80 11.11 6.71 -10.59
C ILE A 80 12.21 7.41 -9.78
N GLU A 81 12.53 6.90 -8.58
CA GLU A 81 13.63 7.44 -7.77
C GLU A 81 14.98 6.93 -8.32
N PHE A 82 15.81 7.82 -8.89
CA PHE A 82 17.10 7.46 -9.49
C PHE A 82 18.03 6.74 -8.53
N LYS A 83 18.00 7.05 -7.22
CA LYS A 83 18.81 6.34 -6.22
C LYS A 83 18.39 4.87 -6.12
N GLU A 84 17.10 4.58 -6.11
CA GLU A 84 16.57 3.21 -6.07
C GLU A 84 16.67 2.52 -7.41
N VAL A 85 16.34 3.21 -8.51
CA VAL A 85 16.48 2.70 -9.87
C VAL A 85 17.94 2.37 -10.17
N LYS A 86 18.92 3.18 -9.76
CA LYS A 86 20.36 2.92 -9.99
C LYS A 86 20.82 1.62 -9.32
N LYS A 87 20.25 1.26 -8.16
CA LYS A 87 20.55 -0.04 -7.50
C LYS A 87 20.10 -1.23 -8.36
N VAL A 88 19.04 -1.06 -9.15
CA VAL A 88 18.45 -2.13 -9.98
C VAL A 88 18.58 -1.88 -11.49
N ALA A 89 19.26 -0.81 -11.92
CA ALA A 89 19.19 -0.31 -13.30
C ALA A 89 19.71 -1.32 -14.32
N ARG A 90 20.80 -2.02 -13.97
CA ARG A 90 21.33 -3.10 -14.80
C ARG A 90 20.30 -4.22 -14.96
N THR A 91 19.64 -4.60 -13.87
CA THR A 91 18.61 -5.64 -13.85
C THR A 91 17.36 -5.23 -14.63
N VAL A 92 16.84 -4.03 -14.38
CA VAL A 92 15.68 -3.45 -15.07
C VAL A 92 15.96 -3.29 -16.57
N GLY A 93 17.19 -2.90 -16.94
CA GLY A 93 17.61 -2.79 -18.33
C GLY A 93 17.57 -4.11 -19.09
N TYR A 94 18.16 -5.19 -18.53
CA TYR A 94 18.07 -6.53 -19.13
C TYR A 94 16.63 -7.03 -19.24
N ILE A 95 15.83 -6.83 -18.19
CA ILE A 95 14.43 -7.24 -18.18
C ILE A 95 13.63 -6.50 -19.25
N SER A 96 13.72 -5.17 -19.28
CA SER A 96 12.95 -4.34 -20.21
C SER A 96 13.34 -4.62 -21.66
N LEU A 97 14.64 -4.75 -21.94
CA LEU A 97 15.11 -5.05 -23.29
C LEU A 97 14.68 -6.46 -23.75
N ALA A 98 14.86 -7.48 -22.91
CA ALA A 98 14.47 -8.85 -23.25
C ALA A 98 12.95 -8.99 -23.41
N GLU A 99 12.18 -8.33 -22.54
CA GLU A 99 10.71 -8.30 -22.61
C GLU A 99 10.22 -7.59 -23.87
N THR A 100 10.78 -6.42 -24.19
CA THR A 100 10.43 -5.68 -25.41
C THR A 100 10.73 -6.50 -26.65
N VAL A 101 11.96 -7.01 -26.79
CA VAL A 101 12.38 -7.78 -27.98
C VAL A 101 11.57 -9.06 -28.13
N THR A 102 11.38 -9.82 -27.04
CA THR A 102 10.62 -11.08 -27.09
C THR A 102 9.15 -10.82 -27.41
N THR A 103 8.52 -9.83 -26.77
CA THR A 103 7.12 -9.49 -27.05
C THR A 103 6.94 -9.04 -28.48
N PHE A 104 7.84 -8.18 -28.98
CA PHE A 104 7.82 -7.73 -30.36
C PHE A 104 7.92 -8.92 -31.33
N LEU A 105 8.92 -9.80 -31.16
CA LEU A 105 9.12 -10.94 -32.06
C LEU A 105 7.96 -11.93 -32.02
N VAL A 106 7.48 -12.29 -30.83
CA VAL A 106 6.37 -13.24 -30.66
C VAL A 106 5.10 -12.72 -31.32
N VAL A 107 4.77 -11.44 -31.12
CA VAL A 107 3.58 -10.83 -31.72
C VAL A 107 3.77 -10.63 -33.23
N ALA A 108 4.94 -10.21 -33.70
CA ALA A 108 5.22 -10.06 -35.13
C ALA A 108 5.06 -11.38 -35.88
N VAL A 109 5.67 -12.45 -35.37
CA VAL A 109 5.57 -13.79 -35.97
C VAL A 109 4.14 -14.30 -35.91
N THR A 110 3.45 -14.13 -34.78
CA THR A 110 2.06 -14.58 -34.64
C THR A 110 1.13 -13.82 -35.58
N ALA A 111 1.23 -12.50 -35.64
CA ALA A 111 0.42 -11.66 -36.51
C ALA A 111 0.66 -11.99 -38.00
N PHE A 112 1.93 -12.18 -38.39
CA PHE A 112 2.28 -12.59 -39.76
C PHE A 112 1.68 -13.96 -40.11
N LEU A 113 1.86 -14.97 -39.25
CA LEU A 113 1.32 -16.32 -39.50
C LEU A 113 -0.21 -16.35 -39.52
N VAL A 114 -0.86 -15.69 -38.55
CA VAL A 114 -2.33 -15.67 -38.48
C VAL A 114 -2.91 -14.96 -39.69
N THR A 115 -2.31 -13.86 -40.15
CA THR A 115 -2.79 -13.13 -41.34
C THR A 115 -2.53 -13.89 -42.63
N MET A 116 -1.40 -14.60 -42.74
CA MET A 116 -1.11 -15.53 -43.84
C MET A 116 -2.12 -16.68 -43.92
N ILE A 117 -2.46 -17.31 -42.78
CA ILE A 117 -3.34 -18.49 -42.72
C ILE A 117 -4.82 -18.11 -42.86
N SER A 118 -5.26 -17.02 -42.24
CA SER A 118 -6.68 -16.63 -42.20
C SER A 118 -7.21 -16.13 -43.55
N LYS A 119 -6.33 -15.75 -44.48
CA LYS A 119 -6.67 -15.26 -45.83
C LYS A 119 -6.19 -16.24 -46.90
N GLY A 120 -6.58 -17.51 -46.80
CA GLY A 120 -6.25 -18.51 -47.81
C GLY A 120 -6.63 -18.07 -49.23
N GLY A 121 -5.62 -17.85 -50.10
CA GLY A 121 -5.76 -17.89 -51.55
C GLY A 121 -5.95 -16.57 -52.30
N ASP A 122 -6.81 -15.66 -51.85
CA ASP A 122 -7.15 -14.46 -52.65
C ASP A 122 -6.23 -13.27 -52.34
N ALA A 123 -5.16 -13.20 -53.14
CA ALA A 123 -4.08 -12.22 -53.08
C ALA A 123 -4.56 -10.78 -53.37
N PHE A 124 -4.89 -10.02 -52.32
CA PHE A 124 -4.98 -8.56 -52.41
C PHE A 124 -3.78 -7.85 -51.76
N TRP A 125 -3.11 -8.49 -50.79
CA TRP A 125 -1.98 -7.88 -50.08
C TRP A 125 -0.68 -8.67 -50.30
N GLY A 126 0.38 -7.98 -50.73
CA GLY A 126 1.72 -8.54 -50.87
C GLY A 126 2.44 -8.70 -49.53
N THR A 127 3.53 -9.48 -49.53
CA THR A 127 4.34 -9.78 -48.34
C THR A 127 4.76 -8.53 -47.57
N SER A 128 5.02 -7.41 -48.27
CA SER A 128 5.36 -6.13 -47.67
C SER A 128 4.25 -5.56 -46.78
N GLN A 129 2.98 -5.68 -47.18
CA GLN A 129 1.83 -5.21 -46.40
C GLN A 129 1.59 -6.09 -45.18
N LEU A 130 1.75 -7.42 -45.32
CA LEU A 130 1.65 -8.34 -44.18
C LEU A 130 2.77 -8.10 -43.16
N LEU A 131 3.99 -7.85 -43.64
CA LEU A 131 5.13 -7.55 -42.78
C LEU A 131 4.94 -6.19 -42.08
N ALA A 132 4.48 -5.17 -42.80
CA ALA A 132 4.14 -3.87 -42.22
C ALA A 132 3.06 -3.99 -41.12
N LEU A 133 1.98 -4.75 -41.38
CA LEU A 133 0.94 -5.03 -40.41
C LEU A 133 1.50 -5.72 -39.14
N ALA A 134 2.32 -6.76 -39.33
CA ALA A 134 2.92 -7.52 -38.24
C ALA A 134 3.86 -6.66 -37.38
N LEU A 135 4.70 -5.83 -38.01
CA LEU A 135 5.62 -4.93 -37.30
C LEU A 135 4.88 -3.87 -36.49
N LEU A 136 3.82 -3.29 -37.03
CA LEU A 136 3.02 -2.28 -36.33
C LEU A 136 2.26 -2.89 -35.15
N LEU A 137 1.61 -4.06 -35.33
CA LEU A 137 0.98 -4.78 -34.22
C LEU A 137 1.98 -5.15 -33.12
N ALA A 138 3.16 -5.65 -33.52
CA ALA A 138 4.22 -6.02 -32.59
C ALA A 138 4.73 -4.83 -31.77
N ALA A 139 4.94 -3.67 -32.40
CA ALA A 139 5.36 -2.47 -31.71
C ALA A 139 4.34 -2.01 -30.67
N VAL A 140 3.05 -1.98 -31.03
CA VAL A 140 1.97 -1.59 -30.13
C VAL A 140 1.86 -2.56 -28.94
N ALA A 141 2.10 -3.86 -29.15
CA ALA A 141 2.01 -4.88 -28.11
C ALA A 141 3.01 -4.72 -26.96
N VAL A 142 4.15 -4.05 -27.20
CA VAL A 142 5.17 -3.81 -26.16
C VAL A 142 4.59 -2.96 -25.01
N ALA A 143 3.71 -2.00 -25.34
CA ALA A 143 3.16 -1.04 -24.37
C ALA A 143 2.48 -1.73 -23.17
N THR A 144 2.62 -1.14 -21.98
CA THR A 144 2.03 -1.63 -20.73
C THR A 144 1.26 -0.50 -20.04
N ALA A 145 0.06 -0.75 -19.51
CA ALA A 145 -0.72 0.27 -18.82
C ALA A 145 -0.15 0.56 -17.43
N PRO A 146 0.48 1.74 -17.21
CA PRO A 146 1.08 2.01 -15.93
C PRO A 146 0.03 2.34 -14.86
N ALA A 147 -1.09 2.96 -15.26
CA ALA A 147 -2.21 3.32 -14.39
C ALA A 147 -2.81 2.09 -13.69
N SER A 148 -3.19 1.08 -14.47
CA SER A 148 -3.84 -0.14 -13.97
C SER A 148 -2.89 -0.94 -13.08
N THR A 149 -1.62 -1.04 -13.45
CA THR A 149 -0.58 -1.69 -12.63
C THR A 149 -0.38 -0.94 -11.30
N LEU A 150 -0.21 0.38 -11.34
CA LEU A 150 0.00 1.19 -10.15
C LEU A 150 -1.21 1.14 -9.21
N HIS A 151 -2.42 1.20 -9.76
CA HIS A 151 -3.63 1.08 -8.97
C HIS A 151 -3.68 -0.24 -8.22
N VAL A 152 -3.38 -1.37 -8.87
CA VAL A 152 -3.36 -2.69 -8.19
C VAL A 152 -2.27 -2.74 -7.13
N VAL A 153 -1.08 -2.18 -7.39
CA VAL A 153 -0.01 -2.09 -6.39
C VAL A 153 -0.46 -1.27 -5.16
N ARG A 154 -1.10 -0.12 -5.37
CA ARG A 154 -1.59 0.75 -4.29
C ARG A 154 -2.77 0.12 -3.54
N GLU A 155 -3.72 -0.46 -4.25
CA GLU A 155 -4.88 -1.16 -3.69
C GLU A 155 -4.46 -2.33 -2.79
N LEU A 156 -3.39 -3.04 -3.15
CA LEU A 156 -2.84 -4.14 -2.39
C LEU A 156 -1.77 -3.71 -1.37
N GLU A 157 -1.45 -2.41 -1.32
CA GLU A 157 -0.31 -1.85 -0.57
C GLU A 157 0.97 -2.69 -0.76
N ALA A 158 1.21 -3.15 -1.99
CA ALA A 158 2.25 -4.14 -2.26
C ALA A 158 3.65 -3.54 -2.13
N ARG A 159 4.57 -4.28 -1.51
CA ARG A 159 5.97 -3.89 -1.33
C ARG A 159 6.90 -5.10 -1.44
N GLY A 160 7.96 -4.95 -2.21
CA GLY A 160 9.02 -5.96 -2.34
C GLY A 160 9.73 -5.91 -3.68
N PRO A 161 10.69 -6.82 -3.93
CA PRO A 161 11.52 -6.81 -5.14
C PRO A 161 10.75 -6.92 -6.46
N LEU A 162 9.66 -7.70 -6.52
CA LEU A 162 8.79 -7.79 -7.70
C LEU A 162 8.07 -6.46 -7.93
N THR A 163 7.52 -5.86 -6.89
CA THR A 163 6.79 -4.59 -6.95
C THR A 163 7.72 -3.46 -7.44
N SER A 164 8.91 -3.33 -6.85
CA SER A 164 9.89 -2.34 -7.29
C SER A 164 10.37 -2.58 -8.72
N SER A 165 10.59 -3.84 -9.10
CA SER A 165 10.98 -4.20 -10.48
C SER A 165 9.86 -3.91 -11.48
N LEU A 166 8.61 -4.19 -11.10
CA LEU A 166 7.42 -3.95 -11.90
C LEU A 166 7.24 -2.46 -12.22
N LEU A 167 7.26 -1.60 -11.21
CA LEU A 167 7.12 -0.16 -11.41
C LEU A 167 8.26 0.41 -12.26
N ALA A 168 9.50 -0.03 -12.01
CA ALA A 168 10.67 0.41 -12.77
C ALA A 168 10.63 -0.07 -14.23
N VAL A 169 10.29 -1.34 -14.47
CA VAL A 169 10.17 -1.89 -15.83
C VAL A 169 9.03 -1.22 -16.58
N VAL A 170 7.86 -1.01 -15.97
CA VAL A 170 6.72 -0.32 -16.60
C VAL A 170 7.10 1.10 -17.06
N ALA A 171 7.87 1.83 -16.24
CA ALA A 171 8.33 3.17 -16.59
C ALA A 171 9.24 3.18 -17.83
N ILE A 172 10.19 2.25 -17.92
CA ILE A 172 11.11 2.14 -19.06
C ILE A 172 10.40 1.58 -20.29
N ASN A 173 9.53 0.59 -20.10
CA ASN A 173 8.91 -0.17 -21.19
C ASN A 173 8.03 0.71 -22.08
N ASN A 174 7.33 1.70 -21.52
CA ASN A 174 6.52 2.61 -22.34
C ASN A 174 7.37 3.52 -23.24
N SER A 175 8.57 3.91 -22.80
CA SER A 175 9.52 4.63 -23.65
C SER A 175 10.07 3.71 -24.76
N LEU A 176 10.40 2.45 -24.42
CA LEU A 176 10.84 1.44 -25.39
C LEU A 176 9.74 1.13 -26.42
N ALA A 177 8.47 1.07 -26.01
CA ALA A 177 7.33 0.83 -26.90
C ALA A 177 7.18 1.96 -27.95
N ILE A 178 7.31 3.23 -27.54
CA ILE A 178 7.25 4.37 -28.47
C ILE A 178 8.42 4.32 -29.46
N MET A 179 9.64 4.01 -29.00
CA MET A 179 10.80 3.86 -29.89
C MET A 179 10.62 2.70 -30.88
N ALA A 180 10.19 1.53 -30.39
CA ALA A 180 9.91 0.37 -31.23
C ALA A 180 8.81 0.69 -32.27
N PHE A 181 7.81 1.48 -31.89
CA PHE A 181 6.76 1.93 -32.80
C PHE A 181 7.25 2.92 -33.85
N GLY A 182 8.09 3.90 -33.49
CA GLY A 182 8.72 4.79 -34.47
C GLY A 182 9.55 4.03 -35.51
N VAL A 183 10.31 3.03 -35.07
CA VAL A 183 11.06 2.12 -35.95
C VAL A 183 10.12 1.28 -36.83
N ALA A 184 9.04 0.73 -36.26
CA ALA A 184 8.07 -0.07 -37.00
C ALA A 184 7.30 0.77 -38.04
N MET A 185 6.93 2.02 -37.71
CA MET A 185 6.33 2.98 -38.64
C MET A 185 7.29 3.32 -39.79
N ALA A 186 8.56 3.56 -39.49
CA ALA A 186 9.60 3.79 -40.50
C ALA A 186 9.75 2.59 -41.45
N ALA A 187 9.80 1.39 -40.88
CA ALA A 187 9.94 0.15 -41.64
C ALA A 187 8.69 -0.12 -42.48
N ALA A 188 7.48 0.02 -41.91
CA ALA A 188 6.22 -0.11 -42.61
C ALA A 188 6.11 0.89 -43.77
N GLY A 189 6.46 2.16 -43.54
CA GLY A 189 6.51 3.18 -44.59
C GLY A 189 7.45 2.80 -45.73
N ASN A 190 8.66 2.31 -45.43
CA ASN A 190 9.62 1.88 -46.44
C ASN A 190 9.19 0.60 -47.20
N LEU A 191 8.49 -0.30 -46.54
CA LEU A 191 7.98 -1.52 -47.16
C LEU A 191 6.81 -1.23 -48.12
N LEU A 192 6.04 -0.18 -47.84
CA LEU A 192 4.82 0.20 -48.57
C LEU A 192 5.06 1.30 -49.61
N ALA A 193 6.06 2.16 -49.41
CA ALA A 193 6.40 3.23 -50.34
C ALA A 193 7.28 2.71 -51.48
N SER A 194 6.98 3.14 -52.71
CA SER A 194 7.84 2.95 -53.88
C SER A 194 9.04 3.92 -53.94
N SER A 195 9.18 4.82 -52.95
CA SER A 195 10.28 5.79 -52.86
C SER A 195 10.90 5.79 -51.46
N GLY A 196 12.23 5.63 -51.40
CA GLY A 196 13.01 5.39 -50.19
C GLY A 196 13.11 6.59 -49.26
N GLY A 197 12.23 6.66 -48.27
CA GLY A 197 12.40 7.53 -47.12
C GLY A 197 13.55 7.04 -46.23
N SER A 198 14.48 7.91 -45.86
CA SER A 198 15.61 7.50 -45.02
C SER A 198 15.14 6.93 -43.67
N PHE A 199 15.39 5.64 -43.44
CA PHE A 199 15.14 4.97 -42.15
C PHE A 199 15.79 5.73 -40.99
N VAL A 200 17.01 6.24 -41.21
CA VAL A 200 17.76 7.05 -40.23
C VAL A 200 17.00 8.32 -39.87
N ALA A 201 16.38 9.00 -40.85
CA ALA A 201 15.63 10.23 -40.60
C ALA A 201 14.40 9.98 -39.70
N THR A 202 13.70 8.85 -39.88
CA THR A 202 12.50 8.53 -39.10
C THR A 202 12.84 8.13 -37.66
N VAL A 203 13.93 7.37 -37.48
CA VAL A 203 14.46 7.05 -36.14
C VAL A 203 14.89 8.33 -35.42
N LEU A 204 15.56 9.25 -36.12
CA LEU A 204 16.02 10.51 -35.55
C LEU A 204 14.85 11.42 -35.15
N LEU A 205 13.78 11.47 -35.95
CA LEU A 205 12.53 12.18 -35.63
C LEU A 205 11.89 11.63 -34.35
N SER A 206 11.76 10.30 -34.24
CA SER A 206 11.18 9.65 -33.05
C SER A 206 12.02 9.90 -31.79
N ALA A 207 13.36 9.82 -31.91
CA ALA A 207 14.26 10.11 -30.81
C ALA A 207 14.16 11.58 -30.37
N ARG A 208 14.00 12.51 -31.32
CA ARG A 208 13.81 13.94 -31.04
C ARG A 208 12.51 14.19 -30.27
N GLU A 209 11.38 13.60 -30.67
CA GLU A 209 10.10 13.76 -29.98
C GLU A 209 10.16 13.28 -28.52
N ILE A 210 10.77 12.11 -28.29
CA ILE A 210 10.99 11.56 -26.94
C ILE A 210 11.85 12.52 -26.10
N LEU A 211 12.97 12.99 -26.65
CA LEU A 211 13.89 13.87 -25.94
C LEU A 211 13.25 15.22 -25.58
N LEU A 212 12.46 15.78 -26.50
CA LEU A 212 11.71 17.01 -26.28
C LEU A 212 10.61 16.84 -25.23
N ALA A 213 9.87 15.73 -25.25
CA ALA A 213 8.85 15.44 -24.24
C ALA A 213 9.46 15.27 -22.84
N LEU A 214 10.59 14.55 -22.74
CA LEU A 214 11.33 14.41 -21.49
C LEU A 214 11.84 15.77 -21.00
N THR A 215 12.38 16.60 -21.89
CA THR A 215 12.89 17.93 -21.54
C THR A 215 11.77 18.85 -21.05
N LEU A 216 10.62 18.85 -21.72
CA LEU A 216 9.44 19.60 -21.28
C LEU A 216 8.99 19.15 -19.89
N GLY A 217 8.96 17.84 -19.64
CA GLY A 217 8.65 17.29 -18.33
C GLY A 217 9.66 17.71 -17.25
N VAL A 218 10.96 17.63 -17.54
CA VAL A 218 12.02 18.08 -16.62
C VAL A 218 11.85 19.56 -16.29
N VAL A 219 11.70 20.43 -17.30
CA VAL A 219 11.48 21.87 -17.09
C VAL A 219 10.25 22.11 -16.22
N THR A 220 9.16 21.38 -16.46
CA THR A 220 7.94 21.48 -15.66
C THR A 220 8.18 21.04 -14.21
N GLY A 221 8.85 19.91 -13.98
CA GLY A 221 9.17 19.42 -12.64
C GLY A 221 10.04 20.41 -11.86
N LEU A 222 11.01 21.05 -12.51
CA LEU A 222 11.83 22.12 -11.93
C LEU A 222 11.01 23.37 -11.61
N LEU A 223 10.04 23.72 -12.47
CA LEU A 223 9.15 24.85 -12.25
C LEU A 223 8.19 24.58 -11.09
N ILE A 224 7.64 23.38 -11.00
CA ILE A 224 6.81 22.92 -9.86
C ILE A 224 7.61 23.02 -8.57
N ASP A 225 8.83 22.46 -8.55
CA ASP A 225 9.76 22.55 -7.42
C ASP A 225 9.97 24.01 -6.97
N PHE A 226 10.30 24.90 -7.91
CA PHE A 226 10.49 26.33 -7.64
C PHE A 226 9.26 27.02 -7.04
N VAL A 227 8.06 26.73 -7.59
CA VAL A 227 6.80 27.34 -7.13
C VAL A 227 6.39 26.79 -5.76
N LEU A 228 6.46 25.48 -5.56
CA LEU A 228 6.06 24.83 -4.29
C LEU A 228 6.94 25.25 -3.11
N HIS A 229 8.21 25.57 -3.34
CA HIS A 229 9.09 26.11 -2.30
C HIS A 229 8.60 27.47 -1.74
N ARG A 230 7.78 28.20 -2.48
CA ARG A 230 7.19 29.49 -2.05
C ARG A 230 5.84 29.34 -1.38
N LEU A 231 5.18 28.19 -1.53
CA LEU A 231 3.83 27.95 -1.03
C LEU A 231 3.87 27.16 0.29
N LYS A 232 3.06 27.59 1.26
CA LYS A 232 3.00 26.96 2.59
C LYS A 232 1.70 26.20 2.81
N GLN A 233 0.61 26.59 2.17
CA GLN A 233 -0.69 25.95 2.35
C GLN A 233 -0.90 24.79 1.38
N ARG A 234 -1.51 23.69 1.86
CA ARG A 234 -1.78 22.49 1.06
C ARG A 234 -2.68 22.76 -0.16
N GLY A 235 -3.70 23.61 0.01
CA GLY A 235 -4.61 24.00 -1.07
C GLY A 235 -3.90 24.74 -2.19
N GLU A 236 -3.07 25.74 -1.85
CA GLU A 236 -2.28 26.51 -2.81
C GLU A 236 -1.32 25.62 -3.61
N MET A 237 -0.63 24.69 -2.91
CA MET A 237 0.27 23.72 -3.55
C MET A 237 -0.47 22.82 -4.54
N LEU A 238 -1.65 22.30 -4.17
CA LEU A 238 -2.48 21.48 -5.04
C LEU A 238 -2.92 22.26 -6.28
N SER A 239 -3.44 23.47 -6.11
CA SER A 239 -3.89 24.32 -7.22
C SER A 239 -2.76 24.68 -8.17
N ALA A 240 -1.61 25.12 -7.64
CA ALA A 240 -0.45 25.48 -8.45
C ALA A 240 0.16 24.27 -9.17
N GLY A 241 0.31 23.14 -8.46
CA GLY A 241 0.80 21.91 -9.06
C GLY A 241 -0.10 21.38 -10.16
N LEU A 242 -1.42 21.36 -9.93
CA LEU A 242 -2.39 20.97 -10.96
C LEU A 242 -2.30 21.90 -12.18
N ALA A 243 -2.27 23.21 -11.98
CA ALA A 243 -2.16 24.17 -13.08
C ALA A 243 -0.91 23.93 -13.94
N LEU A 244 0.25 23.76 -13.31
CA LEU A 244 1.52 23.51 -14.02
C LEU A 244 1.53 22.17 -14.76
N LEU A 245 0.92 21.12 -14.17
CA LEU A 245 0.79 19.83 -14.83
C LEU A 245 -0.14 19.90 -16.04
N LEU A 246 -1.28 20.59 -15.93
CA LEU A 246 -2.19 20.77 -17.06
C LEU A 246 -1.56 21.60 -18.18
N LEU A 247 -0.83 22.67 -17.84
CA LEU A 247 -0.05 23.44 -18.81
C LEU A 247 1.02 22.60 -19.50
N CYS A 248 1.70 21.72 -18.78
CA CYS A 248 2.68 20.80 -19.36
C CYS A 248 2.01 19.80 -20.32
N GLY A 249 0.88 19.21 -19.93
CA GLY A 249 0.13 18.28 -20.77
C GLY A 249 -0.37 18.94 -22.06
N GLU A 250 -0.92 20.15 -21.97
CA GLU A 250 -1.39 20.91 -23.13
C GLU A 250 -0.24 21.40 -24.01
N SER A 251 0.86 21.88 -23.40
CA SER A 251 2.07 22.25 -24.15
C SER A 251 2.65 21.07 -24.91
N ALA A 252 2.66 19.88 -24.30
CA ALA A 252 3.09 18.66 -24.98
C ALA A 252 2.20 18.39 -26.20
N ARG A 253 0.88 18.45 -26.06
CA ARG A 253 -0.06 18.27 -27.20
C ARG A 253 0.16 19.28 -28.32
N LEU A 254 0.25 20.57 -27.99
CA LEU A 254 0.46 21.64 -28.97
C LEU A 254 1.77 21.49 -29.74
N LEU A 255 2.81 20.94 -29.09
CA LEU A 255 4.11 20.66 -29.69
C LEU A 255 4.16 19.29 -30.41
N GLY A 256 3.07 18.52 -30.42
CA GLY A 256 3.04 17.16 -30.99
C GLY A 256 3.84 16.13 -30.17
N LEU A 257 4.08 16.41 -28.89
CA LEU A 257 4.82 15.57 -27.95
C LEU A 257 3.87 14.72 -27.09
N SER A 258 4.39 13.66 -26.48
CA SER A 258 3.62 12.78 -25.58
C SER A 258 3.39 13.42 -24.19
N PRO A 259 2.13 13.75 -23.81
CA PRO A 259 1.82 14.30 -22.48
C PRO A 259 2.14 13.32 -21.35
N LEU A 260 1.96 12.02 -21.59
CA LEU A 260 2.29 10.97 -20.63
C LEU A 260 3.79 10.96 -20.31
N LEU A 261 4.65 11.05 -21.33
CA LEU A 261 6.09 11.03 -21.15
C LEU A 261 6.57 12.32 -20.44
N ALA A 262 5.99 13.47 -20.79
CA ALA A 262 6.26 14.73 -20.13
C ALA A 262 5.83 14.72 -18.65
N GLY A 263 4.63 14.18 -18.35
CA GLY A 263 4.13 14.04 -16.97
C GLY A 263 4.99 13.12 -16.11
N MET A 264 5.39 11.95 -16.63
CA MET A 264 6.30 11.04 -15.95
C MET A 264 7.66 11.69 -15.67
N ALA A 265 8.22 12.43 -16.64
CA ALA A 265 9.46 13.16 -16.45
C ALA A 265 9.34 14.30 -15.42
N ALA A 266 8.20 14.99 -15.37
CA ALA A 266 7.93 15.99 -14.34
C ALA A 266 7.89 15.39 -12.93
N GLY A 267 7.19 14.27 -12.76
CA GLY A 267 7.14 13.55 -11.48
C GLY A 267 8.51 13.00 -11.07
N ALA A 268 9.23 12.38 -12.01
CA ALA A 268 10.58 11.89 -11.78
C ALA A 268 11.56 13.03 -11.42
N THR A 269 11.42 14.20 -12.02
CA THR A 269 12.28 15.34 -11.70
C THR A 269 12.03 15.84 -10.28
N LEU A 270 10.76 15.94 -9.86
CA LEU A 270 10.39 16.42 -8.53
C LEU A 270 10.85 15.46 -7.43
N ILE A 271 10.64 14.15 -7.59
CA ILE A 271 11.01 13.17 -6.55
C ILE A 271 12.53 13.04 -6.36
N ASN A 272 13.32 13.35 -7.39
CA ASN A 272 14.78 13.20 -7.38
C ASN A 272 15.54 14.46 -6.93
N ARG A 273 14.86 15.47 -6.40
CA ARG A 273 15.52 16.64 -5.80
C ARG A 273 16.14 16.31 -4.44
N ASP A 274 17.21 17.03 -4.09
CA ASP A 274 17.92 16.85 -2.82
C ASP A 274 17.02 17.09 -1.60
N LYS A 275 16.08 18.02 -1.70
CA LYS A 275 14.97 18.19 -0.75
C LYS A 275 13.73 17.56 -1.37
N ARG A 276 13.46 16.31 -0.99
CA ARG A 276 12.31 15.54 -1.47
C ARG A 276 11.01 16.25 -1.08
N ASP A 277 10.32 16.87 -2.04
CA ASP A 277 9.01 17.48 -1.79
C ASP A 277 7.88 16.52 -2.19
N VAL A 278 7.45 15.68 -1.25
CA VAL A 278 6.29 14.76 -1.43
C VAL A 278 4.93 15.43 -1.21
N ARG A 279 4.90 16.74 -0.88
CA ARG A 279 3.65 17.40 -0.47
C ARG A 279 2.65 17.47 -1.61
N LEU A 280 3.11 17.78 -2.83
CA LEU A 280 2.25 17.80 -4.02
C LEU A 280 1.76 16.39 -4.37
N PHE A 281 2.64 15.38 -4.37
CA PHE A 281 2.25 13.98 -4.59
C PHE A 281 1.17 13.54 -3.60
N ARG A 282 1.34 13.86 -2.32
CA ARG A 282 0.35 13.54 -1.28
C ARG A 282 -0.96 14.30 -1.46
N ALA A 283 -0.92 15.56 -1.88
CA ALA A 283 -2.13 16.34 -2.15
C ALA A 283 -2.89 15.77 -3.36
N LEU A 284 -2.18 15.35 -4.40
CA LEU A 284 -2.77 14.70 -5.58
C LEU A 284 -3.29 13.30 -5.25
N HIS A 285 -2.58 12.50 -4.44
CA HIS A 285 -3.00 11.16 -4.03
C HIS A 285 -4.34 11.15 -3.31
N ASP A 286 -4.64 12.15 -2.48
CA ASP A 286 -5.94 12.25 -1.82
C ASP A 286 -7.07 12.56 -2.84
N PHE A 287 -6.73 13.14 -3.99
CA PHE A 287 -7.66 13.54 -5.06
C PHE A 287 -7.76 12.50 -6.20
N GLU A 288 -6.82 11.56 -6.30
CA GLU A 288 -6.76 10.54 -7.36
C GLU A 288 -7.91 9.52 -7.37
N PRO A 289 -8.41 8.98 -6.24
CA PRO A 289 -9.42 7.92 -6.27
C PRO A 289 -10.67 8.21 -7.12
N PRO A 290 -11.33 9.38 -7.00
CA PRO A 290 -12.46 9.71 -7.88
C PRO A 290 -12.04 9.89 -9.35
N ILE A 291 -10.82 10.37 -9.62
CA ILE A 291 -10.30 10.52 -10.98
C ILE A 291 -10.07 9.16 -11.63
N TYR A 292 -9.45 8.22 -10.93
CA TYR A 292 -9.22 6.86 -11.43
C TYR A 292 -10.53 6.16 -11.72
N LEU A 293 -11.50 6.26 -10.82
CA LEU A 293 -12.81 5.69 -11.03
C LEU A 293 -13.45 6.24 -12.31
N LEU A 294 -13.54 7.56 -12.43
CA LEU A 294 -14.11 8.20 -13.61
C LEU A 294 -13.36 7.82 -14.89
N PHE A 295 -12.04 7.86 -14.86
CA PHE A 295 -11.19 7.53 -16.00
C PHE A 295 -11.40 6.08 -16.47
N PHE A 296 -11.37 5.11 -15.55
CA PHE A 296 -11.54 3.70 -15.91
C PHE A 296 -12.98 3.35 -16.30
N THR A 297 -13.99 3.96 -15.68
CA THR A 297 -15.39 3.78 -16.10
C THR A 297 -15.65 4.45 -17.45
N LEU A 298 -15.07 5.62 -17.72
CA LEU A 298 -15.15 6.24 -19.03
C LEU A 298 -14.43 5.40 -20.10
N ALA A 299 -13.24 4.90 -19.81
CA ALA A 299 -12.51 3.98 -20.69
C ALA A 299 -13.34 2.72 -20.98
N GLY A 300 -14.01 2.16 -19.97
CA GLY A 300 -14.93 1.04 -20.13
C GLY A 300 -16.11 1.35 -21.06
N SER A 301 -16.65 2.58 -21.02
CA SER A 301 -17.77 2.98 -21.88
C SER A 301 -17.42 3.08 -23.36
N GLN A 302 -16.14 3.25 -23.70
CA GLN A 302 -15.62 3.26 -25.06
C GLN A 302 -15.36 1.85 -25.60
N LEU A 303 -15.58 0.80 -24.79
CA LEU A 303 -15.36 -0.58 -25.22
C LEU A 303 -16.56 -1.07 -26.04
N HIS A 304 -16.31 -1.32 -27.32
CA HIS A 304 -17.30 -1.84 -28.26
C HIS A 304 -17.19 -3.37 -28.37
N ILE A 305 -18.14 -4.13 -27.83
CA ILE A 305 -18.13 -5.61 -27.95
C ILE A 305 -18.22 -6.03 -29.43
N ALA A 306 -18.86 -5.22 -30.27
CA ALA A 306 -18.86 -5.42 -31.72
C ALA A 306 -17.44 -5.44 -32.30
N THR A 307 -16.47 -4.71 -31.72
CA THR A 307 -15.06 -4.75 -32.16
C THR A 307 -14.37 -6.06 -31.81
N LEU A 308 -14.78 -6.76 -30.75
CA LEU A 308 -14.34 -8.13 -30.46
C LEU A 308 -14.76 -9.10 -31.56
N GLY A 309 -15.97 -8.91 -32.11
CA GLY A 309 -16.46 -9.67 -33.26
C GLY A 309 -15.74 -9.29 -34.57
N ALA A 310 -15.55 -7.99 -34.81
CA ALA A 310 -14.92 -7.46 -36.03
C ALA A 310 -13.41 -7.73 -36.11
N ALA A 311 -12.70 -7.78 -34.98
CA ALA A 311 -11.28 -8.11 -34.91
C ALA A 311 -10.99 -9.58 -35.24
N GLY A 312 -12.01 -10.45 -35.18
CA GLY A 312 -11.92 -11.87 -35.46
C GLY A 312 -10.83 -12.57 -34.65
N LEU A 313 -10.23 -13.61 -35.25
CA LEU A 313 -9.16 -14.40 -34.67
C LEU A 313 -7.90 -13.57 -34.35
N ILE A 314 -7.64 -12.51 -35.12
CA ILE A 314 -6.41 -11.69 -35.01
C ILE A 314 -6.34 -10.98 -33.66
N GLY A 315 -7.45 -10.41 -33.17
CA GLY A 315 -7.48 -9.72 -31.87
C GLY A 315 -7.18 -10.64 -30.69
N ILE A 316 -7.72 -11.87 -30.71
CA ILE A 316 -7.47 -12.88 -29.67
C ILE A 316 -6.02 -13.36 -29.76
N CYS A 317 -5.52 -13.67 -30.95
CA CYS A 317 -4.14 -14.07 -31.16
C CYS A 317 -3.16 -12.97 -30.74
N TYR A 318 -3.47 -11.70 -31.00
CA TYR A 318 -2.70 -10.55 -30.54
C TYR A 318 -2.61 -10.53 -29.00
N PHE A 319 -3.73 -10.66 -28.29
CA PHE A 319 -3.75 -10.68 -26.82
C PHE A 319 -2.93 -11.84 -26.24
N VAL A 320 -3.15 -13.07 -26.74
CA VAL A 320 -2.49 -14.28 -26.23
C VAL A 320 -0.99 -14.25 -26.52
N SER A 321 -0.60 -13.89 -27.74
CA SER A 321 0.81 -13.78 -28.13
C SER A 321 1.53 -12.68 -27.35
N ARG A 322 0.87 -11.54 -27.12
CA ARG A 322 1.40 -10.48 -26.25
C ARG A 322 1.63 -10.99 -24.83
N LEU A 323 0.64 -11.62 -24.21
CA LEU A 323 0.78 -12.15 -22.85
C LEU A 323 1.92 -13.18 -22.76
N GLY A 324 2.01 -14.09 -23.74
CA GLY A 324 3.10 -15.06 -23.85
C GLY A 324 4.46 -14.38 -24.00
N GLY A 325 4.57 -13.39 -24.89
CA GLY A 325 5.77 -12.58 -25.11
C GLY A 325 6.27 -11.90 -23.84
N LYS A 326 5.36 -11.31 -23.06
CA LYS A 326 5.69 -10.66 -21.79
C LYS A 326 6.16 -11.64 -20.73
N ILE A 327 5.47 -12.78 -20.59
CA ILE A 327 5.86 -13.84 -19.64
C ILE A 327 7.24 -14.40 -19.98
N ILE A 328 7.47 -14.75 -21.24
CA ILE A 328 8.72 -15.35 -21.70
C ILE A 328 9.86 -14.32 -21.61
N GLY A 329 9.66 -13.13 -22.18
CA GLY A 329 10.68 -12.10 -22.26
C GLY A 329 11.10 -11.55 -20.90
N ALA A 330 10.13 -11.27 -20.01
CA ALA A 330 10.44 -10.84 -18.64
C ALA A 330 11.20 -11.93 -17.88
N ARG A 331 10.86 -13.21 -18.08
CA ARG A 331 11.59 -14.34 -17.47
C ARG A 331 13.02 -14.45 -18.00
N ILE A 332 13.22 -14.37 -19.31
CA ILE A 332 14.56 -14.40 -19.94
C ILE A 332 15.42 -13.27 -19.36
N GLY A 333 14.91 -12.04 -19.38
CA GLY A 333 15.65 -10.88 -18.88
C GLY A 333 15.90 -10.95 -17.38
N ALA A 334 14.94 -11.44 -16.58
CA ALA A 334 15.11 -11.58 -15.14
C ALA A 334 16.12 -12.66 -14.76
N VAL A 335 16.18 -13.77 -15.52
CA VAL A 335 17.20 -14.83 -15.37
C VAL A 335 18.57 -14.31 -15.75
N ALA A 336 18.69 -13.63 -16.90
CA ALA A 336 19.94 -13.01 -17.35
C ALA A 336 20.47 -11.98 -16.34
N ALA A 337 19.57 -11.21 -15.73
CA ALA A 337 19.86 -10.25 -14.67
C ALA A 337 20.10 -10.87 -13.28
N ARG A 338 19.98 -12.20 -13.13
CA ARG A 338 20.08 -12.91 -11.84
C ARG A 338 19.14 -12.35 -10.76
N SER A 339 17.93 -11.95 -11.17
CA SER A 339 16.93 -11.36 -10.29
C SER A 339 16.36 -12.38 -9.28
N PRO A 340 15.70 -11.96 -8.19
CA PRO A 340 15.02 -12.88 -7.28
C PRO A 340 14.01 -13.80 -7.99
N LYS A 341 13.83 -15.03 -7.48
CA LYS A 341 12.94 -16.04 -8.10
C LYS A 341 11.50 -15.54 -8.27
N ALA A 342 11.02 -14.67 -7.37
CA ALA A 342 9.71 -14.04 -7.49
C ALA A 342 9.61 -13.17 -8.76
N VAL A 343 10.62 -12.33 -9.00
CA VAL A 343 10.74 -11.49 -10.21
C VAL A 343 10.80 -12.36 -11.47
N GLN A 344 11.64 -13.39 -11.48
CA GLN A 344 11.79 -14.30 -12.63
C GLN A 344 10.51 -15.02 -13.03
N ARG A 345 9.67 -15.40 -12.05
CA ARG A 345 8.47 -16.21 -12.29
C ARG A 345 7.22 -15.35 -12.56
N TYR A 346 7.09 -14.23 -11.88
CA TYR A 346 5.80 -13.51 -11.80
C TYR A 346 5.77 -12.16 -12.50
N LEU A 347 6.93 -11.56 -12.83
CA LEU A 347 6.96 -10.22 -13.41
C LEU A 347 6.20 -10.10 -14.74
N GLY A 348 6.36 -11.07 -15.65
CA GLY A 348 5.67 -11.00 -16.94
C GLY A 348 4.14 -11.07 -16.85
N PHE A 349 3.58 -11.71 -15.81
CA PHE A 349 2.13 -11.67 -15.55
C PHE A 349 1.66 -10.29 -15.08
N ALA A 350 2.49 -9.59 -14.31
CA ALA A 350 2.20 -8.26 -13.81
C ALA A 350 2.32 -7.15 -14.87
N LEU A 351 2.98 -7.43 -15.99
CA LEU A 351 3.08 -6.56 -17.16
C LEU A 351 1.91 -6.73 -18.15
N ALA A 352 0.92 -7.55 -17.82
CA ALA A 352 -0.23 -7.82 -18.68
C ALA A 352 -1.14 -6.61 -18.99
N PRO A 353 -1.36 -5.63 -18.10
CA PRO A 353 -2.23 -4.48 -18.42
C PRO A 353 -1.82 -3.71 -19.68
N GLN A 354 -2.78 -3.18 -20.45
CA GLN A 354 -2.56 -2.37 -21.67
C GLN A 354 -3.70 -1.39 -21.88
N ALA A 355 -3.39 -0.11 -22.08
CA ALA A 355 -4.40 0.94 -22.22
C ALA A 355 -3.90 2.11 -23.08
N GLY A 356 -3.88 3.32 -22.51
CA GLY A 356 -3.77 4.59 -23.24
C GLY A 356 -2.58 4.71 -24.20
N VAL A 357 -1.40 4.21 -23.84
CA VAL A 357 -0.23 4.25 -24.76
C VAL A 357 -0.53 3.47 -26.05
N ALA A 358 -1.11 2.27 -25.95
CA ALA A 358 -1.43 1.47 -27.12
C ALA A 358 -2.49 2.13 -28.01
N ILE A 359 -3.51 2.74 -27.39
CA ILE A 359 -4.56 3.50 -28.07
C ILE A 359 -3.95 4.72 -28.79
N GLY A 360 -3.04 5.45 -28.14
CA GLY A 360 -2.34 6.58 -28.76
C GLY A 360 -1.52 6.17 -30.00
N LEU A 361 -0.81 5.04 -29.92
CA LEU A 361 -0.02 4.53 -31.05
C LEU A 361 -0.90 4.12 -32.24
N ILE A 362 -2.05 3.48 -32.02
CA ILE A 362 -2.96 3.13 -33.15
C ILE A 362 -3.61 4.36 -33.79
N PHE A 363 -3.83 5.45 -33.04
CA PHE A 363 -4.29 6.71 -33.65
C PHE A 363 -3.21 7.33 -34.54
N LEU A 364 -1.93 7.19 -34.21
CA LEU A 364 -0.85 7.60 -35.11
C LEU A 364 -0.83 6.78 -36.41
N VAL A 365 -1.18 5.49 -36.36
CA VAL A 365 -1.38 4.68 -37.58
C VAL A 365 -2.55 5.24 -38.39
N SER A 366 -3.67 5.53 -37.74
CA SER A 366 -4.89 6.08 -38.39
C SER A 366 -4.68 7.46 -39.00
N ALA A 367 -3.77 8.27 -38.43
CA ALA A 367 -3.46 9.61 -38.93
C ALA A 367 -2.64 9.60 -40.22
N ASN A 368 -2.08 8.45 -40.62
CA ASN A 368 -1.32 8.30 -41.85
C ASN A 368 -2.19 7.67 -42.96
N PRO A 369 -2.60 8.45 -44.00
CA PRO A 369 -3.44 7.94 -45.08
C PRO A 369 -2.85 6.73 -45.82
N ALA A 370 -1.51 6.63 -45.91
CA ALA A 370 -0.84 5.51 -46.56
C ALA A 370 -1.02 4.17 -45.81
N LEU A 371 -1.43 4.23 -44.54
CA LEU A 371 -1.65 3.06 -43.69
C LEU A 371 -3.14 2.78 -43.44
N ALA A 372 -4.06 3.47 -44.12
CA ALA A 372 -5.50 3.37 -43.88
C ALA A 372 -6.02 1.93 -43.94
N GLU A 373 -5.55 1.15 -44.92
CA GLU A 373 -5.90 -0.27 -45.05
C GLU A 373 -5.38 -1.13 -43.88
N LEU A 374 -4.17 -0.85 -43.39
CA LEU A 374 -3.62 -1.51 -42.21
C LEU A 374 -4.38 -1.11 -40.94
N ALA A 375 -4.69 0.17 -40.80
CA ALA A 375 -5.40 0.74 -39.66
C ALA A 375 -6.76 0.06 -39.44
N ALA A 376 -7.47 -0.29 -40.52
CA ALA A 376 -8.74 -1.01 -40.47
C ALA A 376 -8.65 -2.39 -39.77
N ILE A 377 -7.47 -3.01 -39.73
CA ILE A 377 -7.21 -4.27 -39.03
C ILE A 377 -6.54 -4.03 -37.67
N ILE A 378 -5.56 -3.12 -37.63
CA ILE A 378 -4.78 -2.82 -36.41
C ILE A 378 -5.70 -2.29 -35.31
N ILE A 379 -6.59 -1.35 -35.63
CA ILE A 379 -7.43 -0.68 -34.64
C ILE A 379 -8.34 -1.70 -33.94
N PRO A 380 -9.18 -2.50 -34.63
CA PRO A 380 -10.01 -3.49 -33.95
C PRO A 380 -9.20 -4.55 -33.19
N ALA A 381 -8.07 -5.02 -33.74
CA ALA A 381 -7.25 -6.04 -33.11
C ALA A 381 -6.61 -5.54 -31.80
N VAL A 382 -6.02 -4.34 -31.83
CA VAL A 382 -5.43 -3.72 -30.64
C VAL A 382 -6.49 -3.34 -29.63
N LEU A 383 -7.62 -2.77 -30.05
CA LEU A 383 -8.73 -2.45 -29.14
C LEU A 383 -9.26 -3.70 -28.45
N THR A 384 -9.41 -4.81 -29.17
CA THR A 384 -9.75 -6.11 -28.58
C THR A 384 -8.71 -6.55 -27.56
N GLY A 385 -7.42 -6.43 -27.90
CA GLY A 385 -6.34 -6.75 -26.97
C GLY A 385 -6.30 -5.86 -25.74
N VAL A 386 -6.60 -4.57 -25.88
CA VAL A 386 -6.72 -3.59 -24.79
C VAL A 386 -7.90 -3.95 -23.89
N VAL A 387 -9.07 -4.26 -24.45
CA VAL A 387 -10.26 -4.74 -23.69
C VAL A 387 -9.90 -5.95 -22.85
N LEU A 388 -9.29 -6.98 -23.46
CA LEU A 388 -8.90 -8.19 -22.76
C LEU A 388 -7.79 -7.92 -21.73
N SER A 389 -6.84 -7.05 -22.04
CA SER A 389 -5.76 -6.67 -21.12
C SER A 389 -6.24 -5.85 -19.94
N GLU A 390 -7.25 -5.01 -20.09
CA GLU A 390 -7.85 -4.25 -18.98
C GLU A 390 -8.79 -5.12 -18.14
N LEU A 391 -9.44 -6.13 -18.73
CA LEU A 391 -10.26 -7.08 -17.99
C LEU A 391 -9.41 -8.07 -17.18
N PHE A 392 -8.41 -8.68 -17.82
CA PHE A 392 -7.58 -9.74 -17.21
C PHE A 392 -6.26 -9.23 -16.62
N GLY A 393 -5.72 -8.12 -17.08
CA GLY A 393 -4.41 -7.61 -16.65
C GLY A 393 -4.35 -7.25 -15.16
N PRO A 394 -5.32 -6.51 -14.58
CA PRO A 394 -5.35 -6.26 -13.14
C PRO A 394 -5.45 -7.55 -12.33
N LEU A 395 -6.20 -8.55 -12.81
CA LEU A 395 -6.30 -9.87 -12.17
C LEU A 395 -4.95 -10.61 -12.18
N LEU A 396 -4.24 -10.60 -13.30
CA LEU A 396 -2.91 -11.21 -13.44
C LEU A 396 -1.84 -10.46 -12.62
N THR A 397 -1.95 -9.14 -12.52
CA THR A 397 -1.09 -8.30 -11.67
C THR A 397 -1.30 -8.63 -10.20
N ARG A 398 -2.55 -8.70 -9.74
CA ARG A 398 -2.90 -9.13 -8.38
C ARG A 398 -2.36 -10.54 -8.13
N PHE A 399 -2.59 -11.48 -9.04
CA PHE A 399 -2.08 -12.84 -8.95
C PHE A 399 -0.56 -12.88 -8.76
N ALA A 400 0.18 -12.13 -9.57
CA ALA A 400 1.64 -12.06 -9.51
C ALA A 400 2.14 -11.53 -8.15
N LEU A 401 1.56 -10.42 -7.67
CA LEU A 401 1.94 -9.80 -6.40
C LEU A 401 1.59 -10.69 -5.20
N VAL A 402 0.41 -11.30 -5.20
CA VAL A 402 -0.01 -12.24 -4.15
C VAL A 402 0.88 -13.49 -4.13
N LYS A 403 1.19 -14.08 -5.29
CA LYS A 403 2.07 -15.26 -5.38
C LYS A 403 3.52 -14.96 -5.05
N ALA A 404 3.96 -13.72 -5.24
CA ALA A 404 5.26 -13.25 -4.78
C ALA A 404 5.33 -13.02 -3.26
N GLY A 405 4.18 -12.96 -2.58
CA GLY A 405 4.11 -12.69 -1.14
C GLY A 405 4.35 -11.23 -0.76
N GLU A 406 4.15 -10.30 -1.71
CA GLU A 406 4.47 -8.87 -1.53
C GLU A 406 3.26 -8.01 -1.15
N VAL A 407 2.10 -8.61 -0.92
CA VAL A 407 0.85 -7.89 -0.58
C VAL A 407 0.75 -7.72 0.93
N CYS A 408 0.43 -6.49 1.38
CA CYS A 408 0.16 -6.22 2.79
C CYS A 408 -1.19 -6.86 3.17
N ALA A 409 -1.19 -7.68 4.21
CA ALA A 409 -2.32 -8.55 4.55
C ALA A 409 -3.52 -7.77 5.11
N ARG A 410 -4.29 -7.12 4.23
CA ARG A 410 -5.70 -6.79 4.51
C ARG A 410 -6.69 -7.71 3.82
N GLU A 411 -6.28 -8.50 2.80
CA GLU A 411 -7.18 -9.47 2.16
C GLU A 411 -6.46 -10.66 1.49
N ILE A 412 -7.07 -11.86 1.64
CA ILE A 412 -6.84 -13.16 0.93
C ILE A 412 -5.73 -14.06 1.55
N SER A 413 -6.03 -15.02 2.43
CA SER A 413 -6.57 -16.38 2.18
C SER A 413 -5.69 -17.27 1.26
N GLY A 414 -4.86 -18.13 1.88
CA GLY A 414 -4.24 -19.37 1.36
C GLY A 414 -3.15 -19.18 0.29
N THR A 415 -1.93 -19.70 0.32
CA THR A 415 -1.17 -20.71 1.08
C THR A 415 0.34 -20.44 0.77
N PRO A 416 1.31 -21.03 1.48
CA PRO A 416 2.68 -20.50 1.62
C PRO A 416 3.79 -21.48 1.20
N LEU A 417 5.04 -21.04 1.36
CA LEU A 417 6.26 -21.80 1.07
C LEU A 417 7.00 -22.24 2.36
N PRO A 418 7.88 -23.26 2.26
CA PRO A 418 8.09 -24.29 3.27
C PRO A 418 9.32 -24.07 4.16
N GLY A 419 9.26 -24.69 5.34
CA GLY A 419 10.30 -24.68 6.37
C GLY A 419 9.79 -24.99 7.79
N SER A 420 8.49 -25.26 7.96
CA SER A 420 8.02 -26.30 8.87
C SER A 420 7.25 -27.26 7.98
N GLU A 421 7.57 -28.54 8.00
CA GLU A 421 6.70 -29.52 7.38
C GLU A 421 5.34 -29.40 8.06
N GLY A 422 4.36 -28.88 7.33
CA GLY A 422 2.94 -28.93 7.69
C GLY A 422 2.22 -27.65 8.12
N LEU A 423 2.84 -26.46 8.20
CA LEU A 423 2.10 -25.25 8.63
C LEU A 423 2.34 -24.01 7.76
N SER A 424 1.23 -23.37 7.40
CA SER A 424 1.18 -22.25 6.48
C SER A 424 1.64 -20.92 7.11
N THR A 425 2.33 -19.96 6.45
CA THR A 425 2.68 -18.63 7.03
C THR A 425 1.47 -17.90 7.62
N LYS A 426 0.28 -18.09 7.04
CA LYS A 426 -0.98 -17.61 7.60
C LYS A 426 -1.35 -18.35 8.87
N GLN A 427 -1.23 -19.69 8.90
CA GLN A 427 -1.37 -20.51 10.11
C GLN A 427 -0.29 -20.21 11.15
N TYR A 428 0.92 -19.81 10.76
CA TYR A 428 2.01 -19.44 11.66
C TYR A 428 1.72 -18.10 12.33
N THR A 429 1.22 -17.13 11.56
CA THR A 429 0.79 -15.81 12.09
C THR A 429 -0.51 -15.93 12.90
N GLU A 430 -1.46 -16.76 12.48
CA GLU A 430 -2.66 -17.10 13.26
C GLU A 430 -2.29 -17.89 14.52
N LYS A 431 -1.30 -18.78 14.47
CA LYS A 431 -0.78 -19.52 15.65
C LYS A 431 -0.09 -18.57 16.62
N LEU A 432 0.72 -17.61 16.14
CA LEU A 432 1.31 -16.54 16.96
C LEU A 432 0.25 -15.59 17.56
N ARG A 433 -0.93 -15.49 16.95
CA ARG A 433 -2.10 -14.76 17.46
C ARG A 433 -3.06 -15.64 18.26
N SER A 434 -2.86 -16.96 18.30
CA SER A 434 -3.66 -17.91 19.08
C SER A 434 -2.96 -18.27 20.38
N THR A 435 -3.71 -18.90 21.28
CA THR A 435 -3.22 -19.42 22.57
C THR A 435 -1.93 -20.25 22.46
N ALA A 436 -1.71 -20.90 21.31
CA ALA A 436 -0.60 -21.82 21.08
C ALA A 436 0.72 -21.13 20.64
N GLY A 437 0.70 -19.83 20.31
CA GLY A 437 1.89 -19.09 19.90
C GLY A 437 2.31 -17.98 20.85
N ILE A 438 1.61 -17.83 21.98
CA ILE A 438 2.05 -16.98 23.09
C ILE A 438 2.94 -17.85 23.99
N THR A 439 4.23 -17.55 24.01
CA THR A 439 5.20 -18.28 24.82
C THR A 439 5.78 -17.35 25.88
N MET A 440 5.68 -17.78 27.14
CA MET A 440 6.29 -17.08 28.27
C MET A 440 7.60 -17.76 28.61
N LEU A 441 8.70 -16.99 28.62
CA LEU A 441 9.96 -17.45 29.19
C LEU A 441 9.88 -17.41 30.72
N PRO A 442 10.48 -18.37 31.44
CA PRO A 442 10.50 -18.34 32.89
C PRO A 442 11.18 -17.08 33.42
N TRP A 443 10.79 -16.65 34.62
CA TRP A 443 11.47 -15.54 35.29
C TRP A 443 12.91 -15.94 35.66
N THR A 444 13.88 -15.36 34.96
CA THR A 444 15.31 -15.62 35.17
C THR A 444 16.02 -14.52 35.96
N TRP A 445 15.30 -13.44 36.29
CA TRP A 445 15.88 -12.28 36.96
C TRP A 445 15.90 -12.46 38.48
N GLN A 446 16.63 -11.58 39.17
CA GLN A 446 16.67 -11.61 40.63
C GLN A 446 15.24 -11.45 41.19
N LYS A 447 14.93 -12.25 42.21
CA LYS A 447 13.65 -12.14 42.92
C LYS A 447 13.50 -10.73 43.49
N LEU A 448 12.33 -10.15 43.26
CA LEU A 448 11.94 -8.86 43.80
C LEU A 448 11.69 -8.99 45.30
N THR A 449 12.06 -7.97 46.05
CA THR A 449 11.75 -7.86 47.48
C THR A 449 10.57 -6.90 47.67
N PRO A 450 9.41 -7.37 48.16
CA PRO A 450 8.30 -6.48 48.46
C PRO A 450 8.65 -5.52 49.59
N PRO A 451 8.23 -4.24 49.53
CA PRO A 451 8.44 -3.31 50.63
C PRO A 451 7.67 -3.77 51.88
N PRO A 452 8.17 -3.45 53.09
CA PRO A 452 7.56 -3.92 54.34
C PRO A 452 6.14 -3.40 54.54
N LYS A 453 5.86 -2.18 54.08
CA LYS A 453 4.52 -1.59 54.05
C LYS A 453 4.06 -1.53 52.59
N ARG A 454 2.98 -2.24 52.27
CA ARG A 454 2.34 -2.25 50.95
C ARG A 454 1.00 -1.56 51.06
N GLU A 455 0.78 -0.57 50.21
CA GLU A 455 -0.44 0.23 50.18
C GLU A 455 -1.10 0.06 48.82
N GLY A 456 -2.30 -0.47 48.81
CA GLY A 456 -3.07 -0.66 47.58
C GLY A 456 -2.72 -1.91 46.79
N VAL A 457 -3.36 -2.03 45.62
CA VAL A 457 -3.24 -3.18 44.73
C VAL A 457 -3.02 -2.77 43.28
N VAL A 458 -2.28 -3.57 42.52
CA VAL A 458 -2.29 -3.52 41.05
C VAL A 458 -3.09 -4.71 40.55
N MET A 459 -4.26 -4.42 40.00
CA MET A 459 -5.21 -5.45 39.57
C MET A 459 -4.91 -5.90 38.15
N PHE A 460 -5.17 -7.16 37.83
CA PHE A 460 -5.21 -7.62 36.45
C PHE A 460 -6.38 -8.59 36.20
N GLY A 461 -6.94 -8.50 34.99
CA GLY A 461 -8.01 -9.39 34.54
C GLY A 461 -7.46 -10.77 34.18
N ALA A 462 -7.74 -11.78 35.00
CA ALA A 462 -7.29 -13.15 34.82
C ALA A 462 -8.27 -13.97 33.94
N ALA A 463 -8.66 -13.42 32.79
CA ALA A 463 -9.68 -14.04 31.94
C ALA A 463 -9.18 -15.29 31.19
N HIS A 464 -7.94 -15.27 30.68
CA HIS A 464 -7.47 -16.30 29.75
C HIS A 464 -6.17 -16.98 30.20
N HIS A 465 -6.16 -18.32 30.25
CA HIS A 465 -5.02 -19.13 30.69
C HIS A 465 -3.70 -18.95 29.91
N ALA A 466 -3.74 -18.44 28.67
CA ALA A 466 -2.55 -18.27 27.84
C ALA A 466 -1.83 -16.93 28.09
N THR A 467 -2.55 -15.90 28.56
CA THR A 467 -2.00 -14.56 28.81
C THR A 467 -1.84 -14.26 30.29
N VAL A 468 -2.52 -15.01 31.17
CA VAL A 468 -2.59 -14.73 32.61
C VAL A 468 -1.22 -14.64 33.29
N THR A 469 -0.27 -15.49 32.92
CA THR A 469 1.11 -15.47 33.44
C THR A 469 1.83 -14.18 33.05
N GLY A 470 1.70 -13.73 31.80
CA GLY A 470 2.29 -12.46 31.35
C GLY A 470 1.65 -11.25 32.02
N LEU A 471 0.32 -11.29 32.22
CA LEU A 471 -0.40 -10.24 32.94
C LEU A 471 0.02 -10.18 34.41
N ALA A 472 0.18 -11.34 35.06
CA ALA A 472 0.65 -11.45 36.44
C ALA A 472 2.08 -10.92 36.60
N ARG A 473 2.98 -11.22 35.65
CA ARG A 473 4.34 -10.68 35.63
C ARG A 473 4.36 -9.16 35.54
N LEU A 474 3.63 -8.60 34.57
CA LEU A 474 3.53 -7.15 34.43
C LEU A 474 2.92 -6.53 35.69
N ALA A 475 1.81 -7.06 36.19
CA ALA A 475 1.17 -6.56 37.41
C ALA A 475 2.13 -6.57 38.61
N THR A 476 2.99 -7.58 38.73
CA THR A 476 3.99 -7.67 39.80
C THR A 476 5.10 -6.63 39.64
N ILE A 477 5.59 -6.38 38.41
CA ILE A 477 6.56 -5.31 38.12
C ILE A 477 5.98 -3.95 38.51
N PHE A 478 4.73 -3.69 38.11
CA PHE A 478 4.02 -2.45 38.45
C PHE A 478 3.75 -2.32 39.95
N ALA A 479 3.31 -3.39 40.60
CA ALA A 479 3.06 -3.43 42.03
C ALA A 479 4.34 -3.12 42.83
N HIS A 480 5.47 -3.69 42.41
CA HIS A 480 6.77 -3.42 43.01
C HIS A 480 7.18 -1.95 42.86
N HIS A 481 6.95 -1.34 41.70
CA HIS A 481 7.21 0.08 41.51
C HIS A 481 6.34 0.98 42.41
N LEU A 482 5.06 0.62 42.57
CA LEU A 482 4.04 1.41 43.28
C LEU A 482 3.92 1.10 44.78
N GLY A 483 4.70 0.15 45.29
CA GLY A 483 4.63 -0.33 46.67
C GLY A 483 3.28 -0.95 47.01
N ALA A 484 2.74 -1.77 46.11
CA ALA A 484 1.43 -2.40 46.20
C ALA A 484 1.53 -3.93 46.09
N ASP A 485 0.41 -4.64 46.24
CA ASP A 485 0.31 -6.07 45.96
C ASP A 485 -0.34 -6.34 44.59
N PRO A 486 0.15 -7.30 43.79
CA PRO A 486 -0.56 -7.75 42.59
C PRO A 486 -1.83 -8.50 43.00
N MET A 487 -2.95 -8.21 42.31
CA MET A 487 -4.24 -8.85 42.53
C MET A 487 -4.82 -9.40 41.23
N ALA A 488 -5.04 -10.72 41.18
CA ALA A 488 -5.73 -11.39 40.08
C ALA A 488 -7.25 -11.32 40.27
N VAL A 489 -7.97 -10.89 39.23
CA VAL A 489 -9.44 -10.80 39.24
C VAL A 489 -10.01 -11.66 38.14
N ARG A 490 -10.85 -12.64 38.50
CA ARG A 490 -11.62 -13.47 37.55
C ARG A 490 -13.10 -13.10 37.61
N VAL A 491 -13.65 -12.67 36.48
CA VAL A 491 -15.10 -12.47 36.33
C VAL A 491 -15.69 -13.73 35.72
N LEU A 492 -16.64 -14.34 36.42
CA LEU A 492 -17.33 -15.57 36.02
C LEU A 492 -18.82 -15.31 35.84
N SER A 493 -19.49 -16.00 34.91
CA SER A 493 -20.95 -15.95 34.84
C SER A 493 -21.56 -16.48 36.15
N PRO A 494 -22.70 -15.92 36.61
CA PRO A 494 -23.37 -16.35 37.84
C PRO A 494 -23.74 -17.83 37.85
N ASP A 495 -23.95 -18.43 36.67
CA ASP A 495 -24.34 -19.83 36.48
C ASP A 495 -23.20 -20.83 36.75
N ILE A 496 -21.95 -20.36 36.90
CA ILE A 496 -20.80 -21.23 37.17
C ILE A 496 -20.76 -21.60 38.67
N PRO A 497 -20.88 -22.90 39.02
CA PRO A 497 -20.93 -23.34 40.41
C PRO A 497 -19.63 -23.03 41.16
N ARG A 498 -19.75 -22.70 42.46
CA ARG A 498 -18.63 -22.48 43.38
C ARG A 498 -17.91 -23.81 43.68
N LYS A 499 -16.97 -24.21 42.83
CA LYS A 499 -16.03 -25.30 43.12
C LYS A 499 -14.60 -24.77 43.06
N ASP A 500 -13.97 -24.77 44.24
CA ASP A 500 -12.56 -24.40 44.49
C ASP A 500 -12.06 -23.20 43.66
N ASP A 501 -12.64 -22.02 43.93
CA ASP A 501 -12.27 -20.75 43.30
C ASP A 501 -10.75 -20.45 43.40
N ASN A 502 -10.04 -21.01 44.40
CA ASN A 502 -8.59 -20.83 44.57
C ASN A 502 -7.76 -21.59 43.53
N ALA A 503 -8.19 -22.78 43.11
CA ALA A 503 -7.50 -23.57 42.10
C ALA A 503 -7.42 -22.85 40.74
N LEU A 504 -8.34 -21.92 40.47
CA LEU A 504 -8.37 -21.12 39.25
C LEU A 504 -7.12 -20.25 39.06
N PHE A 505 -6.38 -19.95 40.14
CA PHE A 505 -5.27 -19.00 40.14
C PHE A 505 -3.87 -19.63 40.18
N ALA A 506 -3.76 -20.95 40.02
CA ALA A 506 -2.49 -21.65 40.26
C ALA A 506 -1.32 -21.14 39.40
N ARG A 507 -1.56 -20.81 38.12
CA ARG A 507 -0.50 -20.37 37.18
C ARG A 507 0.02 -18.98 37.49
N GLU A 508 -0.88 -18.03 37.69
CA GLU A 508 -0.51 -16.67 38.08
C GLU A 508 0.15 -16.65 39.45
N GLU A 509 -0.28 -17.49 40.38
CA GLU A 509 0.34 -17.60 41.70
C GLU A 509 1.78 -18.15 41.62
N GLU A 510 2.01 -19.18 40.80
CA GLU A 510 3.34 -19.74 40.57
C GLU A 510 4.31 -18.69 40.00
N GLU A 511 3.86 -17.92 39.01
CA GLU A 511 4.64 -16.85 38.38
C GLU A 511 4.98 -15.73 39.37
N VAL A 512 3.98 -15.19 40.08
CA VAL A 512 4.19 -14.11 41.05
C VAL A 512 5.10 -14.57 42.21
N ARG A 513 4.96 -15.83 42.64
CA ARG A 513 5.83 -16.45 43.65
C ARG A 513 7.26 -16.62 43.14
N ALA A 514 7.45 -17.01 41.88
CA ALA A 514 8.76 -17.11 41.26
C ALA A 514 9.48 -15.74 41.24
N MET A 515 8.73 -14.65 41.12
CA MET A 515 9.23 -13.27 41.19
C MET A 515 9.48 -12.76 42.62
N GLY A 516 9.07 -13.49 43.66
CA GLY A 516 9.27 -13.09 45.07
C GLY A 516 8.11 -12.31 45.70
N TYR A 517 6.94 -12.26 45.07
CA TYR A 517 5.75 -11.58 45.57
C TYR A 517 4.64 -12.56 46.00
N PRO A 518 3.72 -12.16 46.90
CA PRO A 518 2.44 -12.84 47.08
C PRO A 518 1.40 -12.35 46.07
N LEU A 519 0.42 -13.20 45.74
CA LEU A 519 -0.70 -12.86 44.84
C LEU A 519 -2.03 -12.79 45.61
N LEU A 520 -2.71 -11.65 45.56
CA LEU A 520 -4.10 -11.53 46.02
C LEU A 520 -5.05 -12.05 44.93
N LYS A 521 -6.15 -12.69 45.33
CA LYS A 521 -7.07 -13.39 44.41
C LYS A 521 -8.50 -12.92 44.65
N LYS A 522 -9.23 -12.59 43.59
CA LYS A 522 -10.65 -12.20 43.68
C LYS A 522 -11.45 -12.83 42.55
N VAL A 523 -12.53 -13.52 42.91
CA VAL A 523 -13.57 -13.96 41.96
C VAL A 523 -14.78 -13.04 42.10
N VAL A 524 -15.25 -12.54 40.97
CA VAL A 524 -16.45 -11.70 40.84
C VAL A 524 -17.42 -12.45 39.92
N ARG A 525 -18.70 -12.47 40.27
CA ARG A 525 -19.72 -13.15 39.47
C ARG A 525 -20.67 -12.12 38.88
N ASP A 526 -20.61 -11.94 37.58
CA ASP A 526 -21.37 -10.93 36.85
C ASP A 526 -21.46 -11.33 35.37
N ASN A 527 -22.51 -10.87 34.69
CA ASN A 527 -22.67 -11.05 33.25
C ASN A 527 -21.96 -9.95 32.45
N ASP A 528 -21.71 -8.79 33.06
CA ASP A 528 -20.96 -7.69 32.46
C ASP A 528 -19.54 -7.62 33.02
N VAL A 529 -18.58 -8.06 32.20
CA VAL A 529 -17.14 -8.09 32.56
C VAL A 529 -16.59 -6.68 32.78
N ALA A 530 -17.00 -5.71 31.98
CA ALA A 530 -16.50 -4.33 32.08
C ALA A 530 -16.97 -3.70 33.38
N GLN A 531 -18.27 -3.81 33.66
CA GLN A 531 -18.87 -3.29 34.88
C GLN A 531 -18.29 -3.98 36.13
N ALA A 532 -18.12 -5.30 36.10
CA ALA A 532 -17.55 -6.05 37.22
C ALA A 532 -16.11 -5.63 37.52
N LEU A 533 -15.26 -5.49 36.49
CA LEU A 533 -13.88 -5.02 36.66
C LEU A 533 -13.85 -3.60 37.22
N ALA A 534 -14.61 -2.68 36.62
CA ALA A 534 -14.69 -1.29 37.04
C ALA A 534 -15.15 -1.14 38.51
N LEU A 535 -16.22 -1.83 38.91
CA LEU A 535 -16.71 -1.82 40.30
C LEU A 535 -15.68 -2.42 41.27
N THR A 536 -14.94 -3.44 40.85
CA THR A 536 -13.89 -4.03 41.68
C THR A 536 -12.72 -3.06 41.87
N VAL A 537 -12.36 -2.30 40.83
CA VAL A 537 -11.35 -1.24 40.92
C VAL A 537 -11.76 -0.19 41.96
N VAL A 538 -13.01 0.26 41.94
CA VAL A 538 -13.52 1.29 42.88
C VAL A 538 -13.60 0.77 44.32
N ARG A 539 -13.88 -0.53 44.51
CA ARG A 539 -14.01 -1.16 45.84
C ARG A 539 -12.68 -1.52 46.51
N ASN A 540 -11.57 -1.39 45.79
CA ASN A 540 -10.23 -1.67 46.31
C ASN A 540 -9.34 -0.43 46.17
N PRO A 541 -8.31 -0.27 47.00
CA PRO A 541 -7.31 0.79 46.85
C PRO A 541 -6.40 0.51 45.63
N THR A 542 -6.98 0.61 44.43
CA THR A 542 -6.34 0.18 43.18
C THR A 542 -5.45 1.27 42.63
N LYS A 543 -4.16 0.98 42.46
CA LYS A 543 -3.18 1.92 41.89
C LYS A 543 -2.96 1.75 40.39
N GLY A 544 -3.44 0.65 39.81
CA GLY A 544 -3.43 0.41 38.36
C GLY A 544 -4.20 -0.85 38.00
N LEU A 545 -4.75 -0.89 36.79
CA LEU A 545 -5.45 -2.03 36.23
C LEU A 545 -4.78 -2.50 34.94
N ILE A 546 -4.50 -3.80 34.83
CA ILE A 546 -3.92 -4.41 33.62
C ILE A 546 -4.93 -5.35 32.97
N ILE A 547 -5.18 -5.16 31.68
CA ILE A 547 -6.13 -5.96 30.91
C ILE A 547 -5.43 -6.56 29.71
N GLY A 548 -5.59 -7.86 29.50
CA GLY A 548 -5.10 -8.53 28.30
C GLY A 548 -6.01 -8.29 27.10
N TYR A 549 -5.41 -8.04 25.93
CA TYR A 549 -6.11 -8.05 24.66
C TYR A 549 -6.74 -9.44 24.42
N PRO A 550 -7.96 -9.53 23.91
CA PRO A 550 -8.64 -10.80 23.69
C PRO A 550 -7.87 -11.65 22.69
N ILE A 551 -7.74 -12.93 23.02
CA ILE A 551 -7.26 -13.94 22.07
C ILE A 551 -8.39 -14.40 21.15
N GLU A 552 -9.63 -14.40 21.66
CA GLU A 552 -10.87 -14.76 20.96
C GLU A 552 -11.92 -13.65 21.13
N GLY A 553 -12.70 -13.33 20.08
CA GLY A 553 -13.73 -12.29 20.09
C GLY A 553 -13.48 -11.15 19.08
N THR A 554 -14.37 -10.15 19.05
CA THR A 554 -14.24 -8.99 18.14
C THR A 554 -13.45 -7.86 18.79
N ILE A 555 -12.53 -7.25 18.02
CA ILE A 555 -11.73 -6.08 18.45
C ILE A 555 -12.65 -4.95 18.95
N GLN A 556 -13.75 -4.71 18.23
CA GLN A 556 -14.73 -3.68 18.59
C GLN A 556 -15.43 -3.97 19.92
N GLY A 557 -15.74 -5.23 20.23
CA GLY A 557 -16.32 -5.61 21.52
C GLY A 557 -15.35 -5.35 22.68
N PHE A 558 -14.07 -5.63 22.48
CA PHE A 558 -13.04 -5.38 23.50
C PHE A 558 -12.72 -3.90 23.67
N GLN A 559 -12.67 -3.12 22.59
CA GLN A 559 -12.50 -1.67 22.70
C GLN A 559 -13.62 -1.06 23.55
N LYS A 560 -14.88 -1.48 23.39
CA LYS A 560 -15.98 -1.04 24.26
C LYS A 560 -15.74 -1.35 25.73
N VAL A 561 -15.22 -2.54 26.05
CA VAL A 561 -14.86 -2.92 27.43
C VAL A 561 -13.75 -2.02 27.99
N VAL A 562 -12.68 -1.80 27.21
CA VAL A 562 -11.57 -0.92 27.62
C VAL A 562 -12.06 0.50 27.85
N GLU A 563 -12.90 1.03 26.96
CA GLU A 563 -13.46 2.38 27.08
C GLU A 563 -14.35 2.52 28.31
N GLN A 564 -15.27 1.58 28.54
CA GLN A 564 -16.12 1.58 29.73
C GLN A 564 -15.30 1.49 31.02
N VAL A 565 -14.28 0.62 31.05
CA VAL A 565 -13.42 0.48 32.22
C VAL A 565 -12.56 1.72 32.43
N ALA A 566 -11.98 2.29 31.37
CA ALA A 566 -11.15 3.48 31.46
C ALA A 566 -11.95 4.75 31.83
N GLU A 567 -13.25 4.80 31.50
CA GLU A 567 -14.15 5.88 31.91
C GLU A 567 -14.48 5.83 33.41
N ILE A 568 -14.55 4.64 34.00
CA ILE A 568 -14.95 4.44 35.41
C ILE A 568 -13.73 4.29 36.34
N ALA A 569 -12.62 3.74 35.84
CA ALA A 569 -11.43 3.48 36.64
C ALA A 569 -10.74 4.77 37.08
N VAL A 570 -10.53 4.93 38.39
CA VAL A 570 -9.81 6.07 39.00
C VAL A 570 -8.28 5.84 38.99
N CYS A 571 -7.79 4.90 38.19
CA CYS A 571 -6.38 4.53 38.09
C CYS A 571 -5.97 4.29 36.63
N PRO A 572 -4.66 4.32 36.30
CA PRO A 572 -4.18 3.96 34.97
C PRO A 572 -4.64 2.56 34.55
N VAL A 573 -5.14 2.45 33.32
CA VAL A 573 -5.54 1.19 32.68
C VAL A 573 -4.52 0.85 31.60
N ILE A 574 -3.83 -0.28 31.76
CA ILE A 574 -2.80 -0.75 30.84
C ILE A 574 -3.34 -1.94 30.06
N VAL A 575 -3.47 -1.77 28.75
CA VAL A 575 -3.89 -2.83 27.83
C VAL A 575 -2.65 -3.53 27.28
N VAL A 576 -2.59 -4.85 27.46
CA VAL A 576 -1.45 -5.68 27.08
C VAL A 576 -1.82 -6.56 25.90
N ARG A 577 -1.11 -6.41 24.78
CA ARG A 577 -1.21 -7.31 23.64
C ARG A 577 0.02 -8.22 23.60
N PHE A 578 -0.20 -9.52 23.74
CA PHE A 578 0.86 -10.52 23.60
C PHE A 578 1.02 -10.92 22.13
N TYR A 579 2.26 -11.13 21.71
CA TYR A 579 2.58 -11.61 20.37
C TYR A 579 3.89 -12.40 20.42
N GLY A 580 3.86 -13.69 20.04
CA GLY A 580 5.04 -14.55 20.07
C GLY A 580 5.62 -14.75 21.48
N VAL A 581 6.94 -14.66 21.59
CA VAL A 581 7.66 -14.78 22.87
C VAL A 581 7.69 -13.42 23.56
N LEU A 582 7.28 -13.36 24.83
CA LEU A 582 7.39 -12.12 25.61
C LEU A 582 8.84 -11.87 26.05
N HIS A 583 9.55 -11.07 25.26
CA HIS A 583 10.81 -10.44 25.61
C HIS A 583 10.54 -8.99 26.06
N THR A 584 11.34 -8.51 27.01
CA THR A 584 11.21 -7.15 27.55
C THR A 584 12.53 -6.40 27.56
N GLU A 585 13.62 -7.01 27.10
CA GLU A 585 14.99 -6.50 27.21
C GLU A 585 15.19 -5.20 26.43
N ARG A 586 14.62 -5.09 25.21
CA ARG A 586 14.66 -3.86 24.40
C ARG A 586 13.27 -3.28 24.26
N ILE A 587 13.05 -2.09 24.80
CA ILE A 587 11.74 -1.44 24.86
C ILE A 587 11.75 -0.20 23.97
N LEU A 588 10.78 -0.12 23.06
CA LEU A 588 10.52 1.05 22.24
C LEU A 588 9.36 1.86 22.82
N VAL A 589 9.57 3.15 23.01
CA VAL A 589 8.54 4.09 23.46
C VAL A 589 8.37 5.18 22.40
N PRO A 590 7.47 4.99 21.42
CA PRO A 590 7.22 6.01 20.41
C PRO A 590 6.32 7.13 20.97
N LEU A 591 6.75 8.36 20.73
CA LEU A 591 6.17 9.59 21.24
C LEU A 591 5.96 10.54 20.08
N VAL A 592 4.83 11.21 20.06
CA VAL A 592 4.53 12.21 19.01
C VAL A 592 4.50 13.62 19.57
N SER A 593 4.23 13.73 20.86
CA SER A 593 4.32 14.95 21.64
C SER A 593 4.93 14.60 23.00
N LEU A 594 5.63 15.56 23.62
CA LEU A 594 6.37 15.31 24.87
C LEU A 594 5.46 15.16 26.09
N ASP A 595 4.23 15.67 26.03
CA ASP A 595 3.17 15.42 27.03
C ASP A 595 2.85 13.93 27.20
N GLN A 596 3.05 13.12 26.16
CA GLN A 596 2.89 11.66 26.25
C GLN A 596 3.92 10.98 27.15
N LEU A 597 5.04 11.64 27.45
CA LEU A 597 6.02 11.11 28.38
C LEU A 597 5.43 10.93 29.77
N ASP A 598 4.63 11.89 30.23
CA ASP A 598 3.94 11.82 31.51
C ASP A 598 2.94 10.65 31.49
N GLU A 599 2.33 10.39 30.33
CA GLU A 599 1.39 9.29 30.17
C GLU A 599 2.04 7.91 30.35
N VAL A 600 3.21 7.70 29.75
CA VAL A 600 3.92 6.41 29.83
C VAL A 600 4.92 6.35 30.98
N SER A 601 5.15 7.44 31.70
CA SER A 601 6.19 7.59 32.71
C SER A 601 6.17 6.50 33.77
N SER A 602 4.99 6.18 34.30
CA SER A 602 4.79 5.16 35.34
C SER A 602 5.20 3.77 34.84
N VAL A 603 4.88 3.44 33.58
CA VAL A 603 5.27 2.19 32.92
C VAL A 603 6.77 2.13 32.69
N VAL A 604 7.34 3.18 32.13
CA VAL A 604 8.76 3.26 31.84
C VAL A 604 9.59 3.15 33.13
N LYS A 605 9.18 3.84 34.20
CA LYS A 605 9.82 3.75 35.52
C LYS A 605 9.63 2.40 36.22
N ALA A 606 8.50 1.74 36.01
CA ALA A 606 8.27 0.41 36.57
C ALA A 606 9.18 -0.62 35.92
N LEU A 607 9.25 -0.58 34.58
CA LEU A 607 10.15 -1.43 33.81
C LEU A 607 11.60 -1.11 34.17
N SER A 608 12.03 0.15 34.19
CA SER A 608 13.44 0.51 34.44
C SER A 608 13.99 0.06 35.79
N LYS A 609 13.15 -0.18 36.81
CA LYS A 609 13.56 -0.65 38.14
C LYS A 609 13.86 -2.14 38.18
N VAL A 610 13.50 -2.89 37.13
CA VAL A 610 13.51 -4.34 37.14
C VAL A 610 14.46 -4.80 36.04
N GLY A 611 15.50 -5.55 36.39
CA GLY A 611 16.51 -6.06 35.45
C GLY A 611 17.24 -5.02 34.59
N GLU A 612 17.74 -5.46 33.44
CA GLU A 612 18.62 -4.69 32.56
C GLU A 612 17.93 -4.37 31.23
N HIS A 613 16.97 -3.45 31.28
CA HIS A 613 16.29 -2.98 30.07
C HIS A 613 17.06 -1.89 29.34
N ALA A 614 17.10 -1.99 28.00
CA ALA A 614 17.46 -0.91 27.09
C ALA A 614 16.17 -0.24 26.60
N ILE A 615 16.00 1.05 26.89
CA ILE A 615 14.78 1.80 26.55
C ILE A 615 15.10 2.87 25.52
N THR A 616 14.44 2.82 24.37
CA THR A 616 14.52 3.82 23.30
C THR A 616 13.29 4.72 23.34
N LEU A 617 13.47 6.01 23.64
CA LEU A 617 12.45 7.03 23.47
C LEU A 617 12.53 7.57 22.04
N LEU A 618 11.52 7.27 21.23
CA LEU A 618 11.47 7.67 19.83
C LEU A 618 10.48 8.82 19.65
N HIS A 619 10.97 10.05 19.50
CA HIS A 619 10.12 11.20 19.23
C HIS A 619 9.95 11.44 17.73
N LEU A 620 8.71 11.41 17.26
CA LEU A 620 8.34 11.47 15.86
C LEU A 620 7.90 12.90 15.49
N LEU A 621 8.82 13.65 14.93
CA LEU A 621 8.56 14.99 14.42
C LEU A 621 7.96 14.93 13.01
N PRO A 622 7.15 15.94 12.63
CA PRO A 622 6.82 16.16 11.22
C PRO A 622 8.07 16.21 10.34
N TYR A 623 7.99 15.70 9.12
CA TYR A 623 9.13 15.57 8.22
C TYR A 623 9.90 16.87 7.95
N ASP A 624 9.22 18.02 8.05
CA ASP A 624 9.70 19.34 7.66
C ASP A 624 10.36 20.15 8.78
N GLN A 625 10.61 19.54 9.95
CA GLN A 625 11.23 20.27 11.06
C GLN A 625 12.73 20.52 10.79
N PRO A 626 13.23 21.76 11.00
CA PRO A 626 14.65 22.07 10.98
C PRO A 626 15.49 21.14 11.86
N VAL A 627 16.74 20.89 11.48
CA VAL A 627 17.69 20.09 12.27
C VAL A 627 17.86 20.66 13.70
N GLN A 628 17.80 21.98 13.83
CA GLN A 628 17.85 22.67 15.14
C GLN A 628 16.69 22.27 16.05
N ASP A 629 15.50 22.03 15.50
CA ASP A 629 14.34 21.60 16.27
C ASP A 629 14.44 20.13 16.68
N VAL A 630 15.05 19.29 15.84
CA VAL A 630 15.40 17.89 16.18
C VAL A 630 16.35 17.86 17.38
N GLU A 631 17.47 18.60 17.31
CA GLU A 631 18.46 18.68 18.39
C GLU A 631 17.87 19.28 19.67
N LYS A 632 17.02 20.31 19.54
CA LYS A 632 16.33 20.91 20.68
C LYS A 632 15.41 19.90 21.36
N LYS A 633 14.62 19.14 20.58
CA LYS A 633 13.72 18.11 21.11
C LYS A 633 14.45 16.94 21.73
N GLU A 634 15.61 16.58 21.20
CA GLU A 634 16.47 15.55 21.79
C GLU A 634 16.99 15.98 23.16
N LYS A 635 17.45 17.24 23.28
CA LYS A 635 17.82 17.83 24.58
C LYS A 635 16.65 17.92 25.55
N GLU A 636 15.44 18.23 25.08
CA GLU A 636 14.23 18.24 25.91
C GLU A 636 13.90 16.84 26.46
N LEU A 637 14.06 15.78 25.64
CA LEU A 637 13.89 14.38 26.09
C LEU A 637 14.92 13.99 27.15
N GLU A 638 16.19 14.32 26.93
CA GLU A 638 17.27 14.05 27.89
C GLU A 638 17.07 14.81 29.20
N ALA A 639 16.62 16.07 29.12
CA ALA A 639 16.28 16.88 30.29
C ALA A 639 15.12 16.27 31.07
N TRP A 640 14.06 15.81 30.39
CA TRP A 640 12.92 15.15 31.05
C TRP A 640 13.35 13.87 31.78
N LEU A 641 14.19 13.04 31.16
CA LEU A 641 14.76 11.84 31.78
C LEU A 641 15.56 12.16 33.05
N SER A 642 16.36 13.21 32.99
CA SER A 642 17.18 13.68 34.11
C SER A 642 16.33 14.21 35.27
N GLN A 643 15.29 15.00 34.98
CA GLN A 643 14.37 15.55 35.98
C GLN A 643 13.57 14.47 36.72
N HIS A 644 13.21 13.39 36.04
CA HIS A 644 12.40 12.32 36.61
C HIS A 644 13.23 11.20 37.27
N GLU A 645 14.56 11.41 37.39
CA GLU A 645 15.54 10.48 37.98
C GLU A 645 15.48 9.05 37.40
N ILE A 646 15.09 8.93 36.13
CA ILE A 646 14.91 7.61 35.52
C ILE A 646 16.27 7.11 35.04
N LYS A 647 16.79 6.08 35.73
CA LYS A 647 18.05 5.42 35.36
C LYS A 647 17.78 3.96 35.02
N THR A 648 18.32 3.51 33.90
CA THR A 648 18.41 2.09 33.50
C THR A 648 19.88 1.67 33.54
N LYS A 649 20.15 0.41 33.86
CA LYS A 649 21.53 -0.12 33.86
C LYS A 649 22.19 -0.09 32.47
N GLN A 650 21.40 -0.23 31.40
CA GLN A 650 21.89 -0.18 30.01
C GLN A 650 21.75 1.21 29.35
N GLY A 651 21.23 2.20 30.05
CA GLY A 651 21.02 3.55 29.55
C GLY A 651 19.71 3.74 28.77
N PHE A 652 19.37 5.01 28.54
CA PHE A 652 18.29 5.43 27.65
C PHE A 652 18.87 5.86 26.31
N LYS A 653 18.14 5.56 25.24
CA LYS A 653 18.42 6.10 23.91
C LYS A 653 17.31 7.08 23.54
N CYS A 654 17.62 8.37 23.55
CA CYS A 654 16.76 9.37 22.94
C CYS A 654 17.00 9.32 21.42
N LYS A 655 15.91 9.30 20.65
CA LYS A 655 15.99 9.35 19.18
C LYS A 655 14.87 10.24 18.67
N VAL A 656 15.23 11.35 18.04
CA VAL A 656 14.25 12.25 17.41
C VAL A 656 14.34 12.07 15.90
N VAL A 657 13.20 11.79 15.28
CA VAL A 657 13.14 11.47 13.84
C VAL A 657 12.06 12.31 13.18
N ASN A 658 12.46 13.02 12.13
CA ASN A 658 11.54 13.60 11.16
C ASN A 658 10.96 12.47 10.31
N THR A 659 9.64 12.28 10.37
CA THR A 659 8.97 11.17 9.68
C THR A 659 7.87 11.65 8.74
N GLU A 660 7.84 11.06 7.54
CA GLU A 660 6.74 11.21 6.58
C GLU A 660 5.52 10.34 6.93
N SER A 661 5.75 9.24 7.66
CA SER A 661 4.75 8.27 8.13
C SER A 661 5.14 7.73 9.50
N ARG A 662 4.49 8.26 10.54
CA ARG A 662 4.69 7.84 11.95
C ARG A 662 4.57 6.33 12.13
N LEU A 663 3.57 5.74 11.47
CA LEU A 663 3.23 4.33 11.60
C LEU A 663 4.32 3.43 11.00
N GLU A 664 4.84 3.78 9.83
CA GLU A 664 5.94 3.05 9.18
C GLU A 664 7.23 3.13 10.01
N THR A 665 7.57 4.33 10.49
CA THR A 665 8.75 4.53 11.34
C THR A 665 8.65 3.72 12.63
N ILE A 666 7.47 3.67 13.26
CA ILE A 666 7.26 2.83 14.45
C ILE A 666 7.48 1.35 14.13
N TYR A 667 6.98 0.85 12.99
CA TYR A 667 7.18 -0.56 12.62
C TYR A 667 8.65 -0.90 12.35
N GLN A 668 9.34 -0.05 11.60
CA GLN A 668 10.76 -0.24 11.29
C GLN A 668 11.62 -0.24 12.56
N GLU A 669 11.36 0.68 13.49
CA GLU A 669 12.07 0.69 14.77
C GLU A 669 11.68 -0.50 15.65
N ALA A 670 10.38 -0.87 15.70
CA ALA A 670 9.89 -1.96 16.52
C ALA A 670 10.50 -3.33 16.14
N ASP A 671 10.92 -3.54 14.90
CA ASP A 671 11.57 -4.79 14.48
C ASP A 671 12.84 -5.09 15.29
N SER A 672 13.59 -4.04 15.66
CA SER A 672 14.81 -4.12 16.48
C SER A 672 14.57 -4.15 17.99
N HIS A 673 13.31 -4.07 18.43
CA HIS A 673 12.90 -4.06 19.83
C HIS A 673 12.02 -5.27 20.17
N ASP A 674 11.87 -5.53 21.45
CA ASP A 674 11.15 -6.69 21.99
C ASP A 674 9.75 -6.33 22.48
N LEU A 675 9.58 -5.10 23.00
CA LEU A 675 8.33 -4.58 23.55
C LEU A 675 8.10 -3.15 23.06
N VAL A 676 6.85 -2.81 22.73
CA VAL A 676 6.44 -1.43 22.40
C VAL A 676 5.51 -0.88 23.48
N VAL A 677 5.77 0.33 23.97
CA VAL A 677 4.96 0.99 25.01
C VAL A 677 4.43 2.32 24.48
N MET A 678 3.11 2.49 24.40
CA MET A 678 2.47 3.69 23.86
C MET A 678 1.47 4.29 24.83
N GLY A 679 1.43 5.61 24.91
CA GLY A 679 0.36 6.35 25.58
C GLY A 679 -0.87 6.47 24.67
N ALA A 680 -2.05 6.38 25.26
CA ALA A 680 -3.32 6.72 24.62
C ALA A 680 -3.77 8.11 25.11
N PRO A 681 -4.10 9.04 24.19
CA PRO A 681 -4.29 10.45 24.51
C PRO A 681 -5.47 10.72 25.45
N ARG A 682 -5.34 11.76 26.29
CA ARG A 682 -6.41 12.29 27.16
C ARG A 682 -7.51 13.05 26.38
N ARG A 683 -8.78 12.73 26.70
CA ARG A 683 -10.10 13.42 26.55
C ARG A 683 -10.41 14.48 25.45
N SER A 684 -9.54 14.84 24.51
CA SER A 684 -9.93 15.68 23.37
C SER A 684 -10.50 14.83 22.23
N SER A 685 -11.77 15.04 21.87
CA SER A 685 -12.43 14.37 20.73
C SER A 685 -11.64 14.45 19.43
N PHE A 686 -10.80 15.48 19.26
CA PHE A 686 -9.95 15.65 18.08
C PHE A 686 -8.64 14.83 18.17
N HIS A 687 -8.00 14.76 19.34
CA HIS A 687 -6.80 13.93 19.55
C HIS A 687 -7.12 12.43 19.59
N ARG A 688 -8.29 12.02 20.08
CA ARG A 688 -8.76 10.62 20.07
C ARG A 688 -8.88 10.10 18.62
N MET A 689 -9.32 10.94 17.68
CA MET A 689 -9.46 10.60 16.26
C MET A 689 -8.10 10.41 15.53
N ILE A 690 -7.07 11.17 15.93
CA ILE A 690 -5.73 11.18 15.28
C ILE A 690 -4.74 10.20 15.95
N PHE A 691 -4.83 9.99 17.26
CA PHE A 691 -3.85 9.19 18.03
C PHE A 691 -4.42 7.93 18.66
N GLY A 692 -5.72 7.89 18.93
CA GLY A 692 -6.42 6.62 19.08
C GLY A 692 -6.21 5.78 17.82
N SER A 693 -6.35 6.40 16.63
CA SER A 693 -6.05 5.74 15.37
C SER A 693 -4.59 5.31 15.19
N LEU A 694 -3.60 6.02 15.76
CA LEU A 694 -2.19 5.60 15.66
C LEU A 694 -1.88 4.42 16.59
N ALA A 695 -2.21 4.51 17.88
CA ALA A 695 -1.99 3.40 18.82
C ALA A 695 -2.83 2.17 18.41
N ASP A 696 -4.07 2.37 17.95
CA ASP A 696 -4.91 1.30 17.40
C ASP A 696 -4.29 0.71 16.14
N ALA A 697 -3.87 1.53 15.17
CA ALA A 697 -3.28 1.01 13.94
C ALA A 697 -1.93 0.31 14.18
N VAL A 698 -1.11 0.81 15.11
CA VAL A 698 0.11 0.12 15.54
C VAL A 698 -0.26 -1.20 16.21
N SER A 699 -1.23 -1.21 17.13
CA SER A 699 -1.67 -2.44 17.79
C SER A 699 -2.31 -3.47 16.86
N GLN A 700 -2.85 -3.08 15.72
CA GLN A 700 -3.41 -4.02 14.75
C GLN A 700 -2.32 -4.74 13.93
N ASN A 701 -1.30 -4.01 13.48
CA ASN A 701 -0.33 -4.56 12.51
C ASN A 701 1.08 -4.80 13.05
N CYS A 702 1.46 -4.21 14.20
CA CYS A 702 2.76 -4.47 14.82
C CYS A 702 2.86 -5.94 15.25
N ARG A 703 3.99 -6.58 14.96
CA ARG A 703 4.25 -8.00 15.26
C ARG A 703 5.14 -8.15 16.50
N LYS A 704 4.88 -7.34 17.52
CA LYS A 704 5.58 -7.32 18.81
C LYS A 704 4.57 -7.24 19.95
N PRO A 705 4.91 -7.74 21.15
CA PRO A 705 4.18 -7.41 22.37
C PRO A 705 4.03 -5.90 22.54
N MET A 706 2.87 -5.47 23.02
CA MET A 706 2.56 -4.05 23.23
C MET A 706 1.90 -3.76 24.57
N LEU A 707 2.25 -2.62 25.16
CA LEU A 707 1.56 -1.99 26.29
C LEU A 707 0.95 -0.67 25.83
N ILE A 708 -0.36 -0.54 25.96
CA ILE A 708 -1.09 0.70 25.66
C ILE A 708 -1.60 1.27 26.98
N VAL A 709 -1.19 2.49 27.30
CA VAL A 709 -1.43 3.13 28.60
C VAL A 709 -2.55 4.13 28.47
N HIS A 710 -3.67 3.89 29.16
CA HIS A 710 -4.77 4.82 29.29
C HIS A 710 -4.72 5.44 30.70
N ILE A 711 -4.62 6.76 30.78
CA ILE A 711 -4.67 7.46 32.07
C ILE A 711 -6.02 8.14 32.21
N PRO A 712 -6.70 7.94 33.36
CA PRO A 712 -7.95 8.63 33.63
C PRO A 712 -7.73 10.15 33.69
N PRO A 713 -8.75 10.94 33.34
CA PRO A 713 -8.72 12.38 33.49
C PRO A 713 -8.56 12.72 34.98
N THR A 714 -7.53 13.51 35.29
CA THR A 714 -7.43 14.20 36.57
C THR A 714 -8.28 15.45 36.48
N ASP A 715 -9.33 15.55 37.29
CA ASP A 715 -10.09 16.80 37.45
C ASP A 715 -9.21 17.93 37.98
#